data_AF-A0AA38UJE6-F1
#
_entry.id   AF-A0AA38UJE6-F1
#
_cell.length_a   1.000
_cell.length_b   1.000
_cell.length_c   1.000
_cell.angle_alpha   90.00
_cell.angle_beta   90.00
_cell.angle_gamma   90.00
#
_symmetry.space_group_name_H-M   'P 1'
#
loop_
_entity.id
_entity.type
_entity.pdbx_description
1 polymer ?
#
loop_
_entity_poly.entity_id
_entity_poly.type
_entity_poly.pdbx_seq_one_letter_code
_entity_poly.pdbx_strand_id
1 'polypeptide(L)'
;MSAKPKQAPRLARPAARYWTGKAPKNVVEANSDTEEEEEEVQLEEGDVNIAGEQEIVQEGDEDEEDGDLPMKKEVLKTKSMNIALRDVNISKEGKVIVAGREESGKTAVEEDDEESEEDSEDVKPKVEQDEREDSSEYESDSEEEEKPKLQFRPVFVAKRNRETIAEREKIAQDTEEALKRKELELEERRKQSHDLVAESIKRELAEKEKEEETPDIDDTDGLDPAGEFEAWRLRELARIKKEKEEEVRREQEREEIERRRAMPEEQRLREDLERAQKLREEKPKGQQKFLQKYWHKGAFHQDEEILKRHDFTEATESTVDVSLLPKVMQVKNFGKRSRTKYTHLLDQDTTIATGGFGGTAPVKAGGKSTETGGCFLCGGPHMKKDCPQNVGPLTRQPGSGANAAPGGSRQWGGPPREPKSSRDRDERETAYGNWKHRRDRSPRQDRYRDRDSDSRGGRRMSTSPRRPSRRSRSPRSLSRSRSPLRRNYRIVKVAVIGSGLAGLTAAYLLSGSSSSEVEFEVHVFEKSSTLGMDSSSITLPNPGREQKWRIDVPMRSFQTGYYNTLISLYKHLGISFRKTDFSYSFSRLLPKTGDATRRITTDLIYNGNSGLEGVSIPSSMRSSKDTLPTALATAANAYNYGVFALMCIKLLILYIRVLFLSIPVFRPRDVEEMTFRTWSTLTIPKGRVARWTSLDLAWVAFAQDVLLPLFSAVCTAPENSIYDHPVEEFLDYIWLTIGHHHYVALNGVQQVVAKLIAGVQHIHLSSPISSIRIDPDDPTTSSVHISTGGKTQVHTGFHHIIFATQAIRAVPLLESFISSLPPHAKAKRRAAEEQVACLRQFSYCSTLVINHTDPSLLPNDIHDKRDLNLITLDRDSGPDNTQEVNLNGEEDAWSLRCLPSSYTMATHVLTPPEGYPAHLPTIYQTTNPIIEPKRSRILSVAALERAVLTVKSKKAIEGLNVEYGRRWWQSAGQGKSQLGPLQGARGKEGLERTPGIWICGSFAYSGIPLLEGCVMSAKNVVQQGIWASEGVQQQIPW
;
A
#
# COMPACT_ATOMS: atom_id res chain seq x y z
N MET A 1 26.66 -29.84 61.91
CA MET A 1 26.62 -30.68 60.70
C MET A 1 25.82 -29.94 59.63
N SER A 2 26.16 -30.11 58.34
CA SER A 2 25.59 -29.25 57.28
C SER A 2 24.23 -29.75 56.80
N ALA A 3 23.23 -28.87 56.79
CA ALA A 3 21.94 -29.13 56.15
C ALA A 3 22.04 -28.71 54.67
N LYS A 4 21.76 -29.63 53.74
CA LYS A 4 21.71 -29.31 52.30
C LYS A 4 20.52 -28.37 52.03
N PRO A 5 20.69 -27.30 51.23
CA PRO A 5 19.56 -26.51 50.76
C PRO A 5 18.68 -27.33 49.81
N LYS A 6 17.37 -27.08 49.81
CA LYS A 6 16.44 -27.67 48.83
C LYS A 6 16.70 -27.05 47.46
N GLN A 7 16.62 -27.85 46.40
CA GLN A 7 16.61 -27.32 45.03
C GLN A 7 15.29 -26.56 44.76
N ALA A 8 15.37 -25.48 43.99
CA ALA A 8 14.20 -24.78 43.48
C ALA A 8 13.48 -25.63 42.41
N PRO A 9 12.15 -25.50 42.24
CA PRO A 9 11.44 -26.16 41.15
C PRO A 9 11.98 -25.69 39.79
N ARG A 10 12.03 -26.60 38.81
CA ARG A 10 12.37 -26.25 37.43
C ARG A 10 11.25 -25.40 36.81
N LEU A 11 11.62 -24.30 36.15
CA LEU A 11 10.69 -23.52 35.34
C LEU A 11 10.10 -24.38 34.22
N ALA A 12 8.82 -24.18 33.91
CA ALA A 12 8.16 -24.86 32.80
C ALA A 12 8.82 -24.46 31.46
N ARG A 13 8.88 -25.40 30.50
CA ARG A 13 9.29 -25.09 29.13
C ARG A 13 8.22 -24.22 28.47
N PRO A 14 8.58 -23.11 27.79
CA PRO A 14 7.61 -22.31 27.05
C PRO A 14 7.01 -23.12 25.89
N ALA A 15 5.72 -22.91 25.60
CA ALA A 15 5.03 -23.56 24.50
C ALA A 15 5.65 -23.20 23.14
N ALA A 16 5.69 -24.16 22.21
CA ALA A 16 6.23 -23.95 20.87
C ALA A 16 5.37 -22.95 20.09
N ARG A 17 6.00 -21.90 19.53
CA ARG A 17 5.28 -20.84 18.81
C ARG A 17 4.58 -21.37 17.56
N TYR A 18 3.33 -20.96 17.39
CA TYR A 18 2.50 -21.24 16.22
C TYR A 18 2.91 -20.39 15.00
N TRP A 19 2.83 -20.97 13.80
CA TRP A 19 3.09 -20.29 12.53
C TRP A 19 1.79 -20.11 11.73
N THR A 20 1.51 -18.89 11.28
CA THR A 20 0.31 -18.53 10.53
C THR A 20 0.09 -19.45 9.31
N GLY A 21 -1.08 -20.09 9.24
CA GLY A 21 -1.47 -20.93 8.10
C GLY A 21 -1.12 -22.42 8.20
N LYS A 22 -0.59 -22.88 9.35
CA LYS A 22 -0.49 -24.32 9.69
C LYS A 22 -1.49 -24.70 10.77
N ALA A 23 -1.54 -25.98 11.16
CA ALA A 23 -2.23 -26.43 12.37
C ALA A 23 -1.26 -26.45 13.58
N PRO A 24 -1.75 -26.33 14.83
CA PRO A 24 -0.93 -26.55 16.03
C PRO A 24 -0.38 -27.98 16.09
N LYS A 25 0.83 -28.16 16.62
CA LYS A 25 1.55 -29.45 16.60
C LYS A 25 1.16 -30.47 17.68
N ASN A 26 0.39 -30.08 18.69
CA ASN A 26 0.11 -30.94 19.85
C ASN A 26 -1.14 -31.80 19.63
N VAL A 27 -1.06 -32.72 18.66
CA VAL A 27 -1.95 -33.89 18.58
C VAL A 27 -1.10 -35.12 18.92
N VAL A 28 -1.57 -35.96 19.83
CA VAL A 28 -0.84 -37.15 20.27
C VAL A 28 -1.10 -38.29 19.29
N GLU A 29 -0.08 -38.64 18.50
CA GLU A 29 -0.01 -39.94 17.84
C GLU A 29 0.67 -40.93 18.80
N ALA A 30 0.08 -42.12 18.95
CA ALA A 30 0.58 -43.19 19.80
C ALA A 30 0.61 -44.51 19.01
N ASN A 31 1.82 -45.00 18.82
CA ASN A 31 2.29 -46.04 17.89
C ASN A 31 1.56 -47.41 17.92
N SER A 32 1.79 -48.17 16.85
CA SER A 32 2.31 -49.54 16.94
C SER A 32 2.98 -49.95 15.61
N ASP A 33 3.96 -50.87 15.48
CA ASP A 33 5.09 -51.42 16.28
C ASP A 33 5.72 -52.51 15.37
N THR A 34 7.01 -52.84 15.32
CA THR A 34 8.25 -52.34 15.97
C THR A 34 9.40 -52.45 14.91
N GLU A 35 10.73 -52.55 15.10
CA GLU A 35 11.67 -52.79 16.23
C GLU A 35 12.79 -51.71 16.33
N GLU A 36 14.08 -52.10 16.26
CA GLU A 36 15.14 -51.67 17.20
C GLU A 36 16.54 -51.58 16.52
N GLU A 37 17.59 -50.86 16.99
CA GLU A 37 17.79 -49.86 18.08
C GLU A 37 19.04 -48.97 17.74
N GLU A 38 19.19 -47.75 18.30
CA GLU A 38 20.51 -47.08 18.44
C GLU A 38 20.55 -46.03 19.59
N GLU A 39 21.68 -45.92 20.31
CA GLU A 39 21.80 -45.29 21.64
C GLU A 39 22.30 -43.82 21.65
N GLU A 40 22.08 -43.09 22.75
CA GLU A 40 22.79 -41.83 23.04
C GLU A 40 24.28 -42.09 23.36
N VAL A 41 25.18 -41.90 22.38
CA VAL A 41 26.62 -41.87 22.63
C VAL A 41 27.17 -40.45 22.57
N GLN A 42 27.53 -39.91 23.74
CA GLN A 42 28.43 -38.76 23.85
C GLN A 42 29.86 -39.23 23.51
N LEU A 43 30.49 -38.66 22.48
CA LEU A 43 31.93 -38.86 22.26
C LEU A 43 32.66 -37.56 21.94
N GLU A 44 33.67 -37.31 22.76
CA GLU A 44 34.85 -36.53 22.40
C GLU A 44 35.76 -37.37 21.46
N GLU A 45 36.70 -36.68 20.81
CA GLU A 45 37.89 -37.17 20.06
C GLU A 45 38.15 -38.70 19.97
N GLY A 46 38.15 -39.28 18.75
CA GLY A 46 38.57 -40.67 18.52
C GLY A 46 38.81 -41.06 17.05
N ASP A 47 40.03 -41.52 16.72
CA ASP A 47 40.57 -41.76 15.37
C ASP A 47 40.08 -43.07 14.66
N VAL A 48 39.74 -42.96 13.37
CA VAL A 48 40.28 -43.76 12.22
C VAL A 48 39.83 -45.23 11.93
N ASN A 49 39.15 -45.39 10.77
CA ASN A 49 39.31 -46.42 9.69
C ASN A 49 38.39 -47.68 9.45
N ILE A 50 38.02 -47.81 8.15
CA ILE A 50 38.01 -49.02 7.25
C ILE A 50 36.75 -49.93 7.11
N ALA A 51 35.96 -49.64 6.06
CA ALA A 51 35.59 -50.44 4.85
C ALA A 51 34.74 -51.76 4.85
N GLY A 52 34.04 -51.97 3.72
CA GLY A 52 33.30 -53.18 3.26
C GLY A 52 31.78 -52.99 3.28
N GLU A 53 30.97 -52.89 2.20
CA GLU A 53 30.82 -53.54 0.87
C GLU A 53 29.80 -54.71 0.81
N GLN A 54 28.85 -54.61 -0.16
CA GLN A 54 28.14 -55.69 -0.90
C GLN A 54 27.00 -56.51 -0.21
N GLU A 55 25.97 -57.04 -0.88
CA GLU A 55 25.25 -56.75 -2.17
C GLU A 55 23.97 -57.64 -2.32
N ILE A 56 23.08 -57.37 -3.31
CA ILE A 56 22.21 -58.35 -4.06
C ILE A 56 21.00 -59.06 -3.33
N VAL A 57 19.86 -59.50 -3.93
CA VAL A 57 18.94 -59.07 -5.06
C VAL A 57 17.72 -60.05 -5.21
N GLN A 58 16.71 -59.80 -6.11
CA GLN A 58 15.59 -60.69 -6.61
C GLN A 58 14.29 -60.96 -5.77
N GLU A 59 13.11 -61.39 -6.30
CA GLU A 59 12.28 -61.06 -7.52
C GLU A 59 10.95 -61.92 -7.58
N GLY A 60 9.80 -61.34 -8.01
CA GLY A 60 8.55 -61.94 -8.62
C GLY A 60 7.72 -63.03 -7.89
N ASP A 61 6.55 -63.52 -8.40
CA ASP A 61 5.48 -62.95 -9.28
C ASP A 61 4.24 -63.92 -9.41
N GLU A 62 3.11 -63.41 -9.94
CA GLU A 62 1.84 -64.07 -10.41
C GLU A 62 0.82 -64.67 -9.36
N ASP A 63 -0.39 -65.09 -9.80
CA ASP A 63 -1.69 -65.15 -9.03
C ASP A 63 -2.70 -66.25 -9.55
N GLU A 64 -4.00 -66.20 -9.14
CA GLU A 64 -5.23 -66.98 -9.57
C GLU A 64 -5.48 -68.39 -8.91
N GLU A 65 -6.70 -68.93 -8.67
CA GLU A 65 -8.13 -68.50 -8.81
C GLU A 65 -9.11 -69.29 -7.87
N ASP A 66 -10.41 -68.95 -7.89
CA ASP A 66 -11.64 -69.72 -7.49
C ASP A 66 -11.99 -70.07 -6.00
N GLY A 67 -13.31 -70.29 -5.71
CA GLY A 67 -13.82 -70.64 -4.35
C GLY A 67 -15.36 -70.78 -4.19
N ASP A 68 -15.87 -71.08 -2.98
CA ASP A 68 -17.31 -71.10 -2.62
C ASP A 68 -17.58 -70.90 -1.09
N LEU A 69 -18.86 -70.86 -0.67
CA LEU A 69 -19.43 -70.30 0.58
C LEU A 69 -19.88 -71.38 1.63
N PRO A 70 -20.65 -71.07 2.71
CA PRO A 70 -20.29 -70.23 3.87
C PRO A 70 -20.68 -70.81 5.26
N MET A 71 -20.08 -70.34 6.37
CA MET A 71 -20.85 -70.12 7.63
C MET A 71 -20.16 -69.21 8.68
N LYS A 72 -20.97 -68.65 9.59
CA LYS A 72 -20.62 -67.56 10.54
C LYS A 72 -19.47 -67.85 11.52
N LYS A 73 -18.59 -66.85 11.67
CA LYS A 73 -18.24 -66.25 12.98
C LYS A 73 -18.36 -64.73 12.86
N GLU A 74 -18.67 -64.05 13.96
CA GLU A 74 -19.03 -62.62 13.93
C GLU A 74 -17.80 -61.73 14.11
N VAL A 75 -17.64 -60.75 13.22
CA VAL A 75 -16.58 -59.73 13.24
C VAL A 75 -17.23 -58.38 13.03
N LEU A 76 -17.07 -57.47 14.01
CA LEU A 76 -17.55 -56.09 13.92
C LEU A 76 -16.71 -55.31 12.91
N LYS A 77 -17.35 -54.76 11.87
CA LYS A 77 -16.68 -53.90 10.88
C LYS A 77 -16.53 -52.47 11.41
N THR A 78 -15.38 -52.15 12.00
CA THR A 78 -14.92 -50.76 12.09
C THR A 78 -14.44 -50.29 10.72
N LYS A 79 -15.25 -49.50 10.01
CA LYS A 79 -14.77 -48.74 8.85
C LYS A 79 -13.88 -47.60 9.33
N SER A 80 -12.65 -47.53 8.83
CA SER A 80 -11.84 -46.30 8.93
C SER A 80 -12.50 -45.18 8.13
N MET A 81 -12.53 -43.97 8.69
CA MET A 81 -13.05 -42.77 8.02
C MET A 81 -11.90 -41.84 7.63
N ASN A 82 -11.75 -41.58 6.33
CA ASN A 82 -10.90 -40.50 5.84
C ASN A 82 -11.59 -39.17 6.13
N ILE A 83 -11.15 -38.44 7.16
CA ILE A 83 -11.72 -37.13 7.50
C ILE A 83 -11.25 -36.09 6.48
N ALA A 84 -12.07 -35.85 5.46
CA ALA A 84 -11.91 -34.70 4.57
C ALA A 84 -12.46 -33.43 5.24
N LEU A 85 -11.86 -32.28 4.94
CA LEU A 85 -12.26 -30.94 5.45
C LEU A 85 -13.59 -30.40 4.88
N ARG A 86 -14.58 -31.28 4.66
CA ARG A 86 -15.95 -30.95 4.23
C ARG A 86 -17.01 -31.22 5.31
N ASP A 87 -16.74 -32.12 6.26
CA ASP A 87 -17.77 -32.63 7.20
C ASP A 87 -17.68 -31.98 8.60
N VAL A 88 -17.58 -30.64 8.60
CA VAL A 88 -17.73 -29.80 9.80
C VAL A 88 -18.88 -28.85 9.56
N ASN A 89 -19.98 -29.02 10.29
CA ASN A 89 -21.19 -28.23 10.14
C ASN A 89 -21.54 -27.55 11.48
N ILE A 90 -22.13 -26.36 11.42
CA ILE A 90 -22.53 -25.60 12.61
C ILE A 90 -24.06 -25.57 12.65
N SER A 91 -24.67 -25.92 13.78
CA SER A 91 -26.13 -25.86 13.94
C SER A 91 -26.63 -24.41 13.93
N LYS A 92 -27.95 -24.22 13.80
CA LYS A 92 -28.55 -22.87 13.92
C LYS A 92 -28.44 -22.29 15.34
N GLU A 93 -28.16 -23.12 16.34
CA GLU A 93 -27.85 -22.70 17.72
C GLU A 93 -26.34 -22.52 17.99
N GLY A 94 -25.49 -22.54 16.96
CA GLY A 94 -24.06 -22.21 17.07
C GLY A 94 -23.12 -23.34 17.50
N LYS A 95 -23.64 -24.52 17.87
CA LYS A 95 -22.82 -25.70 18.17
C LYS A 95 -22.07 -26.21 16.93
N VAL A 96 -20.81 -26.61 17.11
CA VAL A 96 -19.98 -27.21 16.06
C VAL A 96 -20.14 -28.74 16.12
N ILE A 97 -20.53 -29.35 15.00
CA ILE A 97 -20.69 -30.80 14.86
C ILE A 97 -19.61 -31.31 13.91
N VAL A 98 -18.81 -32.28 14.38
CA VAL A 98 -17.76 -32.95 13.62
C VAL A 98 -18.12 -34.42 13.49
N ALA A 99 -18.18 -34.93 12.25
CA ALA A 99 -18.44 -36.35 11.93
C ALA A 99 -19.67 -36.98 12.63
N GLY A 100 -20.68 -36.18 13.02
CA GLY A 100 -21.94 -36.65 13.59
C GLY A 100 -21.97 -36.81 15.13
N ARG A 101 -21.00 -36.27 15.87
CA ARG A 101 -21.05 -36.18 17.34
C ARG A 101 -21.03 -34.71 17.79
N GLU A 102 -21.79 -34.37 18.83
CA GLU A 102 -21.58 -33.12 19.57
C GLU A 102 -20.42 -33.32 20.55
N GLU A 103 -19.46 -32.40 20.58
CA GLU A 103 -18.53 -32.26 21.70
C GLU A 103 -19.08 -31.22 22.67
N SER A 104 -19.63 -31.68 23.79
CA SER A 104 -19.99 -30.82 24.92
C SER A 104 -18.76 -30.59 25.81
N GLY A 105 -18.12 -29.43 25.67
CA GLY A 105 -17.12 -28.98 26.63
C GLY A 105 -17.80 -28.52 27.93
N LYS A 106 -17.97 -29.44 28.89
CA LYS A 106 -18.23 -29.12 30.31
C LYS A 106 -17.10 -29.76 31.13
N THR A 107 -16.43 -28.99 31.96
CA THR A 107 -15.34 -29.45 32.82
C THR A 107 -15.85 -29.76 34.22
N ALA A 108 -15.43 -30.90 34.80
CA ALA A 108 -15.80 -31.40 36.12
C ALA A 108 -15.15 -30.60 37.27
N VAL A 109 -15.44 -29.30 37.28
CA VAL A 109 -15.17 -28.30 38.32
C VAL A 109 -16.44 -27.46 38.55
N GLU A 110 -17.30 -27.31 37.53
CA GLU A 110 -18.66 -26.77 37.66
C GLU A 110 -19.67 -27.76 38.30
N GLU A 111 -19.22 -28.90 38.81
CA GLU A 111 -20.07 -29.87 39.53
C GLU A 111 -19.94 -29.74 41.06
N ASP A 112 -18.81 -29.22 41.58
CA ASP A 112 -18.59 -29.06 43.04
C ASP A 112 -19.27 -27.80 43.61
N ASP A 113 -19.43 -26.72 42.82
CA ASP A 113 -20.03 -25.46 43.28
C ASP A 113 -21.57 -25.49 43.33
N GLU A 114 -22.24 -26.36 42.55
CA GLU A 114 -23.71 -26.51 42.58
C GLU A 114 -24.23 -27.36 43.76
N GLU A 115 -23.38 -28.20 44.41
CA GLU A 115 -23.79 -29.05 45.56
C GLU A 115 -23.90 -28.31 46.91
N SER A 116 -23.76 -26.97 46.97
CA SER A 116 -23.56 -26.25 48.25
C SER A 116 -24.69 -25.32 48.75
N GLU A 117 -25.73 -25.02 47.95
CA GLU A 117 -26.87 -24.16 48.38
C GLU A 117 -28.28 -24.81 48.32
N GLU A 118 -28.41 -26.13 48.18
CA GLU A 118 -29.71 -26.84 48.37
C GLU A 118 -29.84 -27.51 49.75
N ASP A 119 -30.03 -26.73 50.82
CA ASP A 119 -30.70 -27.23 52.05
C ASP A 119 -31.53 -26.15 52.78
N SER A 120 -32.75 -25.91 52.28
CA SER A 120 -33.86 -25.40 53.09
C SER A 120 -35.22 -25.84 52.51
N GLU A 121 -35.72 -26.99 52.96
CA GLU A 121 -37.02 -27.52 52.56
C GLU A 121 -38.21 -26.66 53.03
N ASP A 122 -39.31 -26.59 52.24
CA ASP A 122 -40.65 -26.85 52.80
C ASP A 122 -41.70 -27.34 51.76
N VAL A 123 -41.72 -28.66 51.57
CA VAL A 123 -42.89 -29.56 51.45
C VAL A 123 -44.03 -29.31 50.41
N LYS A 124 -44.00 -30.20 49.41
CA LYS A 124 -45.03 -30.75 48.50
C LYS A 124 -46.42 -31.07 49.13
N PRO A 125 -47.48 -31.26 48.29
CA PRO A 125 -47.80 -32.61 47.76
C PRO A 125 -47.94 -32.60 46.22
N LYS A 126 -47.45 -33.55 45.40
CA LYS A 126 -47.20 -35.02 45.42
C LYS A 126 -48.37 -35.95 45.06
N VAL A 127 -48.49 -36.27 43.77
CA VAL A 127 -48.61 -37.61 43.11
C VAL A 127 -47.99 -37.39 41.71
N GLU A 128 -47.02 -38.11 41.12
CA GLU A 128 -46.94 -39.54 40.73
C GLU A 128 -48.07 -39.96 39.76
N GLN A 129 -47.86 -40.75 38.68
CA GLN A 129 -46.69 -41.52 38.22
C GLN A 129 -46.73 -41.78 36.69
N ASP A 130 -45.56 -42.09 36.11
CA ASP A 130 -45.24 -43.00 34.98
C ASP A 130 -45.85 -42.95 33.55
N GLU A 131 -44.90 -42.88 32.60
CA GLU A 131 -44.73 -43.63 31.34
C GLU A 131 -45.73 -43.64 30.14
N ARG A 132 -45.10 -43.59 28.95
CA ARG A 132 -45.41 -44.21 27.63
C ARG A 132 -45.93 -43.34 26.48
N GLU A 133 -45.49 -43.78 25.30
CA GLU A 133 -45.79 -43.28 23.96
C GLU A 133 -47.19 -43.75 23.51
N ASP A 134 -47.89 -42.97 22.68
CA ASP A 134 -48.04 -43.31 21.26
C ASP A 134 -48.48 -42.07 20.45
N SER A 135 -48.42 -42.17 19.12
CA SER A 135 -48.86 -41.20 18.12
C SER A 135 -50.13 -41.67 17.40
N SER A 136 -51.01 -40.77 16.97
CA SER A 136 -51.97 -41.05 15.88
C SER A 136 -52.42 -39.78 15.18
N GLU A 137 -52.41 -39.82 13.84
CA GLU A 137 -53.31 -39.00 13.01
C GLU A 137 -54.53 -39.84 12.57
N TYR A 138 -55.48 -39.21 11.88
CA TYR A 138 -56.67 -39.78 11.22
C TYR A 138 -57.81 -40.29 12.13
N GLU A 139 -59.01 -39.80 11.85
CA GLU A 139 -59.95 -40.54 11.00
C GLU A 139 -60.95 -39.58 10.34
N SER A 140 -61.70 -40.06 9.35
CA SER A 140 -62.74 -39.29 8.66
C SER A 140 -63.94 -40.18 8.28
N ASP A 141 -65.12 -39.57 8.33
CA ASP A 141 -66.34 -39.91 7.56
C ASP A 141 -67.47 -40.74 8.22
N SER A 142 -68.69 -40.34 7.86
CA SER A 142 -69.96 -41.07 7.68
C SER A 142 -70.79 -41.70 8.83
N GLU A 143 -72.08 -41.31 8.83
CA GLU A 143 -73.32 -42.14 8.97
C GLU A 143 -73.60 -42.87 10.32
N GLU A 144 -74.85 -43.09 10.78
CA GLU A 144 -76.19 -42.59 10.46
C GLU A 144 -77.13 -42.84 11.68
N GLU A 145 -78.10 -41.97 12.00
CA GLU A 145 -79.44 -42.38 12.49
C GLU A 145 -80.43 -41.20 12.66
N GLU A 146 -81.69 -41.37 12.26
CA GLU A 146 -82.77 -40.39 12.49
C GLU A 146 -83.38 -40.47 13.91
N LYS A 147 -83.78 -39.31 14.49
CA LYS A 147 -85.01 -39.08 15.31
C LYS A 147 -84.99 -37.65 15.92
N PRO A 148 -86.15 -37.01 16.22
CA PRO A 148 -87.39 -36.94 15.46
C PRO A 148 -87.86 -35.47 15.25
N LYS A 149 -88.90 -35.23 14.45
CA LYS A 149 -89.51 -33.89 14.33
C LYS A 149 -90.20 -33.46 15.63
N LEU A 150 -89.67 -32.42 16.30
CA LEU A 150 -90.33 -31.76 17.42
C LEU A 150 -91.62 -31.07 16.97
N GLN A 151 -92.77 -31.56 17.47
CA GLN A 151 -94.07 -30.96 17.20
C GLN A 151 -94.30 -29.71 18.07
N PHE A 152 -94.29 -28.53 17.46
CA PHE A 152 -94.76 -27.32 18.14
C PHE A 152 -96.27 -27.41 18.37
N ARG A 153 -96.67 -27.50 19.65
CA ARG A 153 -98.07 -27.36 20.07
C ARG A 153 -98.55 -25.94 19.72
N PRO A 154 -99.66 -25.75 19.00
CA PRO A 154 -100.16 -24.41 18.66
C PRO A 154 -100.73 -23.72 19.90
N VAL A 155 -99.89 -22.98 20.61
CA VAL A 155 -100.30 -22.14 21.75
C VAL A 155 -101.05 -20.91 21.22
N PHE A 156 -102.26 -20.67 21.73
CA PHE A 156 -103.10 -19.56 21.32
C PHE A 156 -102.58 -18.22 21.89
N VAL A 157 -101.59 -17.64 21.21
CA VAL A 157 -101.05 -16.31 21.58
C VAL A 157 -102.14 -15.25 21.37
N ALA A 158 -102.54 -14.62 22.47
CA ALA A 158 -103.59 -13.60 22.47
C ALA A 158 -103.22 -12.40 21.56
N LYS A 159 -104.25 -11.75 21.00
CA LYS A 159 -104.18 -10.75 19.91
C LYS A 159 -103.35 -9.47 20.21
N ARG A 160 -102.74 -9.36 21.39
CA ARG A 160 -101.91 -8.25 21.86
C ARG A 160 -100.40 -8.56 21.86
N ASN A 161 -100.02 -9.85 21.82
CA ASN A 161 -98.64 -10.31 21.97
C ASN A 161 -98.08 -10.85 20.64
N ARG A 162 -98.35 -10.15 19.52
CA ARG A 162 -97.82 -10.46 18.19
C ARG A 162 -97.00 -9.28 17.65
N GLU A 163 -95.85 -9.07 18.27
CA GLU A 163 -94.78 -8.26 17.71
C GLU A 163 -94.06 -9.04 16.60
N THR A 164 -93.41 -8.33 15.69
CA THR A 164 -92.91 -8.90 14.43
C THR A 164 -91.65 -9.74 14.61
N ILE A 165 -91.68 -11.00 14.15
CA ILE A 165 -90.56 -11.97 14.27
C ILE A 165 -89.23 -11.37 13.77
N ALA A 166 -89.26 -10.74 12.58
CA ALA A 166 -88.10 -10.10 11.96
C ALA A 166 -87.46 -8.96 12.79
N GLU A 167 -88.21 -8.34 13.69
CA GLU A 167 -87.73 -7.26 14.57
C GLU A 167 -86.95 -7.83 15.77
N ARG A 168 -87.42 -8.96 16.31
CA ARG A 168 -86.72 -9.72 17.34
C ARG A 168 -85.49 -10.45 16.80
N GLU A 169 -85.55 -10.97 15.58
CA GLU A 169 -84.41 -11.56 14.87
C GLU A 169 -83.34 -10.51 14.58
N LYS A 170 -83.72 -9.30 14.14
CA LYS A 170 -82.79 -8.18 14.00
C LYS A 170 -82.12 -7.80 15.31
N ILE A 171 -82.88 -7.59 16.38
CA ILE A 171 -82.30 -7.23 17.69
C ILE A 171 -81.33 -8.32 18.18
N ALA A 172 -81.63 -9.60 17.94
CA ALA A 172 -80.70 -10.69 18.25
C ALA A 172 -79.41 -10.61 17.40
N GLN A 173 -79.52 -10.46 16.08
CA GLN A 173 -78.38 -10.33 15.17
C GLN A 173 -77.52 -9.09 15.50
N ASP A 174 -78.14 -7.93 15.70
CA ASP A 174 -77.47 -6.68 16.09
C ASP A 174 -76.71 -6.86 17.42
N THR A 175 -77.26 -7.61 18.40
CA THR A 175 -76.54 -7.92 19.65
C THR A 175 -75.41 -8.93 19.48
N GLU A 176 -75.53 -9.91 18.58
CA GLU A 176 -74.49 -10.91 18.33
C GLU A 176 -73.30 -10.30 17.57
N GLU A 177 -73.57 -9.46 16.56
CA GLU A 177 -72.52 -8.68 15.87
C GLU A 177 -71.84 -7.69 16.83
N ALA A 178 -72.59 -7.02 17.70
CA ALA A 178 -72.03 -6.12 18.70
C ALA A 178 -71.19 -6.83 19.78
N LEU A 179 -71.41 -8.12 20.03
CA LEU A 179 -70.55 -8.93 20.90
C LEU A 179 -69.29 -9.38 20.16
N LYS A 180 -69.40 -9.97 18.97
CA LYS A 180 -68.24 -10.39 18.15
C LYS A 180 -67.29 -9.23 17.85
N ARG A 181 -67.83 -8.03 17.58
CA ARG A 181 -67.01 -6.83 17.36
C ARG A 181 -66.22 -6.41 18.61
N LYS A 182 -66.79 -6.56 19.81
CA LYS A 182 -66.08 -6.28 21.08
C LYS A 182 -65.03 -7.35 21.39
N GLU A 183 -65.29 -8.60 21.02
CA GLU A 183 -64.33 -9.70 21.17
C GLU A 183 -63.10 -9.47 20.29
N LEU A 184 -63.31 -9.12 19.01
CA LEU A 184 -62.24 -8.70 18.10
C LEU A 184 -61.48 -7.45 18.60
N GLU A 185 -62.19 -6.43 19.11
CA GLU A 185 -61.54 -5.23 19.69
C GLU A 185 -60.71 -5.55 20.95
N LEU A 186 -61.15 -6.51 21.76
CA LEU A 186 -60.38 -7.02 22.91
C LEU A 186 -59.18 -7.87 22.48
N GLU A 187 -59.29 -8.64 21.40
CA GLU A 187 -58.20 -9.43 20.83
C GLU A 187 -57.14 -8.54 20.17
N GLU A 188 -57.55 -7.54 19.36
CA GLU A 188 -56.66 -6.50 18.84
C GLU A 188 -55.95 -5.75 19.97
N ARG A 189 -56.67 -5.40 21.05
CA ARG A 189 -56.08 -4.72 22.21
C ARG A 189 -55.11 -5.62 23.00
N ARG A 190 -55.40 -6.91 23.14
CA ARG A 190 -54.47 -7.91 23.71
C ARG A 190 -53.22 -8.02 22.86
N LYS A 191 -53.37 -8.09 21.53
CA LYS A 191 -52.26 -8.15 20.58
C LYS A 191 -51.41 -6.89 20.62
N GLN A 192 -52.01 -5.70 20.59
CA GLN A 192 -51.29 -4.43 20.77
C GLN A 192 -50.52 -4.38 22.11
N SER A 193 -51.10 -4.90 23.19
CA SER A 193 -50.41 -4.99 24.48
C SER A 193 -49.23 -5.97 24.45
N HIS A 194 -49.35 -7.10 23.73
CA HIS A 194 -48.28 -8.08 23.55
C HIS A 194 -47.16 -7.54 22.65
N ASP A 195 -47.51 -6.89 21.55
CA ASP A 195 -46.56 -6.29 20.60
C ASP A 195 -45.77 -5.14 21.27
N LEU A 196 -46.40 -4.33 22.12
CA LEU A 196 -45.73 -3.30 22.94
C LEU A 196 -44.73 -3.90 23.95
N VAL A 197 -45.07 -5.04 24.59
CA VAL A 197 -44.15 -5.76 25.49
C VAL A 197 -43.00 -6.40 24.71
N ALA A 198 -43.26 -6.92 23.51
CA ALA A 198 -42.23 -7.44 22.62
C ALA A 198 -41.28 -6.32 22.13
N GLU A 199 -41.78 -5.09 21.90
CA GLU A 199 -40.94 -3.93 21.61
C GLU A 199 -40.13 -3.45 22.83
N SER A 200 -40.68 -3.49 24.05
CA SER A 200 -39.90 -3.13 25.24
C SER A 200 -38.79 -4.15 25.52
N ILE A 201 -39.08 -5.45 25.41
CA ILE A 201 -38.08 -6.52 25.57
C ILE A 201 -36.98 -6.40 24.50
N LYS A 202 -37.33 -6.13 23.24
CA LYS A 202 -36.34 -5.88 22.18
C LYS A 202 -35.49 -4.64 22.42
N ARG A 203 -36.05 -3.58 23.03
CA ARG A 203 -35.28 -2.39 23.39
C ARG A 203 -34.33 -2.68 24.54
N GLU A 204 -34.79 -3.36 25.58
CA GLU A 204 -33.98 -3.71 26.75
C GLU A 204 -32.84 -4.67 26.37
N LEU A 205 -33.09 -5.64 25.47
CA LEU A 205 -32.05 -6.49 24.89
C LEU A 205 -31.04 -5.67 24.06
N ALA A 206 -31.51 -4.79 23.16
CA ALA A 206 -30.62 -3.95 22.35
C ALA A 206 -29.88 -2.85 23.13
N GLU A 207 -30.35 -2.50 24.33
CA GLU A 207 -29.63 -1.64 25.27
C GLU A 207 -28.57 -2.46 26.04
N LYS A 208 -28.89 -3.67 26.49
CA LYS A 208 -27.93 -4.61 27.11
C LYS A 208 -26.81 -5.05 26.16
N GLU A 209 -27.14 -5.52 24.95
CA GLU A 209 -26.15 -5.85 23.89
C GLU A 209 -25.17 -4.69 23.62
N LYS A 210 -25.64 -3.45 23.80
CA LYS A 210 -24.86 -2.23 23.55
C LYS A 210 -24.05 -1.75 24.75
N GLU A 211 -24.49 -2.05 25.98
CA GLU A 211 -23.66 -1.88 27.18
C GLU A 211 -22.55 -2.96 27.22
N GLU A 212 -22.83 -4.16 26.73
CA GLU A 212 -21.81 -5.21 26.46
C GLU A 212 -20.87 -4.85 25.29
N GLU A 213 -21.34 -4.11 24.26
CA GLU A 213 -20.48 -3.59 23.16
C GLU A 213 -19.53 -2.46 23.61
N THR A 214 -19.52 -2.09 24.89
CA THR A 214 -18.44 -1.29 25.52
C THR A 214 -17.49 -2.17 26.35
N PRO A 215 -16.52 -2.86 25.72
CA PRO A 215 -15.47 -3.54 26.47
C PRO A 215 -14.54 -2.51 27.12
N ASP A 216 -14.64 -2.37 28.44
CA ASP A 216 -13.51 -1.87 29.23
C ASP A 216 -12.33 -2.84 29.02
N ILE A 217 -11.15 -2.28 28.80
CA ILE A 217 -9.96 -3.08 28.47
C ILE A 217 -9.36 -3.56 29.80
N ASP A 218 -9.63 -4.81 30.13
CA ASP A 218 -8.92 -5.49 31.22
C ASP A 218 -7.47 -5.76 30.80
N ASP A 219 -6.55 -4.99 31.40
CA ASP A 219 -5.09 -5.10 31.21
C ASP A 219 -4.47 -6.23 32.10
N THR A 220 -5.27 -7.17 32.62
CA THR A 220 -4.82 -8.25 33.53
C THR A 220 -4.52 -9.56 32.79
N ASP A 221 -3.35 -9.68 32.16
CA ASP A 221 -2.94 -10.90 31.45
C ASP A 221 -2.38 -12.02 32.37
N GLY A 222 -2.79 -13.26 32.12
CA GLY A 222 -2.24 -14.47 32.76
C GLY A 222 -3.07 -15.11 33.89
N LEU A 223 -4.36 -14.80 34.02
CA LEU A 223 -5.25 -15.43 35.02
C LEU A 223 -5.74 -16.82 34.61
N ASP A 224 -6.09 -17.03 33.33
CA ASP A 224 -6.40 -18.34 32.76
C ASP A 224 -5.70 -18.56 31.40
N PRO A 225 -4.53 -19.20 31.38
CA PRO A 225 -3.82 -19.54 30.14
C PRO A 225 -4.57 -20.50 29.20
N ALA A 226 -5.59 -21.22 29.66
CA ALA A 226 -6.38 -22.12 28.82
C ALA A 226 -7.46 -21.34 28.08
N GLY A 227 -8.34 -20.62 28.80
CA GLY A 227 -9.38 -19.75 28.22
C GLY A 227 -8.79 -18.63 27.36
N GLU A 228 -7.65 -18.05 27.72
CA GLU A 228 -6.93 -17.10 26.86
C GLU A 228 -6.53 -17.73 25.51
N PHE A 229 -6.05 -18.98 25.52
CA PHE A 229 -5.68 -19.73 24.32
C PHE A 229 -6.90 -20.15 23.49
N GLU A 230 -8.01 -20.52 24.12
CA GLU A 230 -9.25 -20.85 23.42
C GLU A 230 -9.91 -19.61 22.80
N ALA A 231 -9.96 -18.49 23.52
CA ALA A 231 -10.39 -17.20 22.97
C ALA A 231 -9.46 -16.75 21.82
N TRP A 232 -8.15 -16.99 21.91
CA TRP A 232 -7.22 -16.78 20.79
C TRP A 232 -7.53 -17.71 19.60
N ARG A 233 -7.74 -19.01 19.83
CA ARG A 233 -8.10 -20.02 18.82
C ARG A 233 -9.39 -19.66 18.09
N LEU A 234 -10.42 -19.20 18.81
CA LEU A 234 -11.68 -18.73 18.23
C LEU A 234 -11.48 -17.48 17.37
N ARG A 235 -10.70 -16.48 17.84
CA ARG A 235 -10.36 -15.28 17.06
C ARG A 235 -9.53 -15.60 15.80
N GLU A 236 -8.64 -16.59 15.85
CA GLU A 236 -7.84 -17.03 14.71
C GLU A 236 -8.69 -17.81 13.69
N LEU A 237 -9.53 -18.74 14.16
CA LEU A 237 -10.51 -19.46 13.33
C LEU A 237 -11.50 -18.50 12.65
N ALA A 238 -11.99 -17.47 13.36
CA ALA A 238 -12.84 -16.44 12.80
C ALA A 238 -12.13 -15.62 11.69
N ARG A 239 -10.83 -15.35 11.84
CA ARG A 239 -10.03 -14.67 10.80
C ARG A 239 -9.87 -15.55 9.56
N ILE A 240 -9.48 -16.81 9.74
CA ILE A 240 -9.33 -17.80 8.65
C ILE A 240 -10.67 -18.02 7.93
N LYS A 241 -11.78 -18.13 8.69
CA LYS A 241 -13.15 -18.22 8.16
C LYS A 241 -13.46 -17.02 7.27
N LYS A 242 -13.24 -15.79 7.75
CA LYS A 242 -13.51 -14.55 6.99
C LYS A 242 -12.67 -14.44 5.72
N GLU A 243 -11.40 -14.82 5.76
CA GLU A 243 -10.52 -14.84 4.59
C GLU A 243 -10.99 -15.86 3.54
N LYS A 244 -11.41 -17.06 3.99
CA LYS A 244 -11.95 -18.12 3.13
C LYS A 244 -13.35 -17.79 2.58
N GLU A 245 -14.19 -17.10 3.34
CA GLU A 245 -15.48 -16.58 2.87
C GLU A 245 -15.29 -15.48 1.81
N GLU A 246 -14.28 -14.62 1.96
CA GLU A 246 -13.91 -13.64 0.93
C GLU A 246 -13.31 -14.29 -0.32
N GLU A 247 -12.57 -15.40 -0.17
CA GLU A 247 -12.13 -16.23 -1.30
C GLU A 247 -13.30 -16.85 -2.06
N VAL A 248 -14.20 -17.56 -1.37
CA VAL A 248 -15.39 -18.18 -1.97
C VAL A 248 -16.29 -17.12 -2.62
N ARG A 249 -16.44 -15.94 -2.02
CA ARG A 249 -17.18 -14.82 -2.64
C ARG A 249 -16.51 -14.34 -3.95
N ARG A 250 -15.17 -14.23 -3.97
CA ARG A 250 -14.40 -13.88 -5.18
C ARG A 250 -14.49 -14.96 -6.27
N GLU A 251 -14.69 -16.22 -5.91
CA GLU A 251 -14.91 -17.32 -6.85
C GLU A 251 -16.35 -17.30 -7.40
N GLN A 252 -17.36 -17.19 -6.53
CA GLN A 252 -18.77 -17.05 -6.93
C GLN A 252 -19.02 -15.84 -7.83
N GLU A 253 -18.36 -14.70 -7.57
CA GLU A 253 -18.40 -13.52 -8.47
C GLU A 253 -17.84 -13.84 -9.87
N ARG A 254 -16.77 -14.65 -9.96
CA ARG A 254 -16.19 -15.08 -11.25
C ARG A 254 -17.10 -16.07 -11.97
N GLU A 255 -17.64 -17.06 -11.25
CA GLU A 255 -18.59 -18.02 -11.80
C GLU A 255 -19.87 -17.33 -12.31
N GLU A 256 -20.40 -16.33 -11.61
CA GLU A 256 -21.55 -15.56 -12.08
C GLU A 256 -21.22 -14.72 -13.32
N ILE A 257 -20.00 -14.16 -13.40
CA ILE A 257 -19.51 -13.43 -14.58
C ILE A 257 -19.34 -14.37 -15.78
N GLU A 258 -18.77 -15.56 -15.59
CA GLU A 258 -18.56 -16.55 -16.65
C GLU A 258 -19.88 -17.18 -17.10
N ARG A 259 -20.80 -17.48 -16.17
CA ARG A 259 -22.20 -17.81 -16.47
C ARG A 259 -22.84 -16.72 -17.33
N ARG A 260 -22.81 -15.44 -16.91
CA ARG A 260 -23.40 -14.34 -17.70
C ARG A 260 -22.73 -14.15 -19.06
N ARG A 261 -21.46 -14.50 -19.23
CA ARG A 261 -20.76 -14.48 -20.54
C ARG A 261 -21.20 -15.63 -21.44
N ALA A 262 -21.36 -16.84 -20.91
CA ALA A 262 -21.79 -18.03 -21.66
C ALA A 262 -23.30 -18.02 -22.02
N MET A 263 -24.13 -17.39 -21.19
CA MET A 263 -25.59 -17.35 -21.37
C MET A 263 -26.04 -16.53 -22.60
N PRO A 264 -27.11 -16.94 -23.31
CA PRO A 264 -27.70 -16.18 -24.43
C PRO A 264 -28.14 -14.76 -24.03
N GLU A 265 -28.05 -13.83 -24.99
CA GLU A 265 -28.32 -12.40 -24.74
C GLU A 265 -29.78 -12.12 -24.33
N GLU A 266 -30.76 -12.83 -24.90
CA GLU A 266 -32.17 -12.71 -24.52
C GLU A 266 -32.44 -13.15 -23.07
N GLN A 267 -31.73 -14.18 -22.60
CA GLN A 267 -31.89 -14.72 -21.25
C GLN A 267 -31.19 -13.81 -20.21
N ARG A 268 -30.01 -13.29 -20.55
CA ARG A 268 -29.31 -12.25 -19.77
C ARG A 268 -30.19 -11.01 -19.59
N LEU A 269 -30.81 -10.52 -20.68
CA LEU A 269 -31.72 -9.38 -20.63
C LEU A 269 -32.96 -9.65 -19.74
N ARG A 270 -33.45 -10.89 -19.69
CA ARG A 270 -34.56 -11.28 -18.81
C ARG A 270 -34.15 -11.25 -17.32
N GLU A 271 -33.00 -11.84 -16.98
CA GLU A 271 -32.43 -11.79 -15.62
C GLU A 271 -32.20 -10.33 -15.17
N ASP A 272 -31.64 -9.49 -16.04
CA ASP A 272 -31.36 -8.08 -15.73
C ASP A 272 -32.64 -7.25 -15.55
N LEU A 273 -33.69 -7.50 -16.34
CA LEU A 273 -35.01 -6.85 -16.19
C LEU A 273 -35.71 -7.28 -14.89
N GLU A 274 -35.67 -8.56 -14.53
CA GLU A 274 -36.26 -9.07 -13.29
C GLU A 274 -35.52 -8.52 -12.06
N ARG A 275 -34.18 -8.51 -12.09
CA ARG A 275 -33.35 -7.88 -11.05
C ARG A 275 -33.65 -6.38 -10.92
N ALA A 276 -33.87 -5.69 -12.03
CA ALA A 276 -34.25 -4.28 -12.03
C ALA A 276 -35.67 -4.03 -11.49
N GLN A 277 -36.59 -5.01 -11.57
CA GLN A 277 -37.92 -4.94 -10.95
C GLN A 277 -37.85 -5.16 -9.43
N LYS A 278 -37.16 -6.21 -8.95
CA LYS A 278 -36.95 -6.47 -7.52
C LYS A 278 -36.30 -5.27 -6.81
N LEU A 279 -35.23 -4.72 -7.38
CA LEU A 279 -34.58 -3.49 -6.93
C LEU A 279 -35.45 -2.21 -7.03
N ARG A 280 -36.68 -2.27 -7.54
CA ARG A 280 -37.69 -1.19 -7.51
C ARG A 280 -38.79 -1.46 -6.49
N GLU A 281 -39.08 -2.71 -6.18
CA GLU A 281 -40.10 -3.14 -5.21
C GLU A 281 -39.55 -3.07 -3.79
N GLU A 282 -38.30 -3.52 -3.58
CA GLU A 282 -37.52 -3.38 -2.33
C GLU A 282 -37.32 -1.93 -1.86
N LYS A 283 -37.58 -0.92 -2.71
CA LYS A 283 -37.38 0.49 -2.37
C LYS A 283 -38.65 1.09 -1.77
N PRO A 284 -38.68 1.44 -0.46
CA PRO A 284 -39.82 2.10 0.16
C PRO A 284 -40.13 3.43 -0.53
N LYS A 285 -41.44 3.70 -0.69
CA LYS A 285 -42.00 4.86 -1.39
C LYS A 285 -43.33 5.27 -0.77
N GLY A 286 -43.28 6.06 0.30
CA GLY A 286 -44.40 6.86 0.75
C GLY A 286 -44.87 7.88 -0.30
N GLN A 287 -46.01 8.49 -0.03
CA GLN A 287 -46.60 9.53 -0.88
C GLN A 287 -46.33 10.90 -0.27
N GLN A 288 -45.67 11.80 -1.01
CA GLN A 288 -45.41 13.15 -0.53
C GLN A 288 -46.68 14.00 -0.56
N LYS A 289 -46.93 14.75 0.52
CA LYS A 289 -48.04 15.71 0.65
C LYS A 289 -47.87 16.88 -0.32
N PHE A 290 -48.96 17.58 -0.62
CA PHE A 290 -48.94 18.69 -1.58
C PHE A 290 -47.96 19.80 -1.15
N LEU A 291 -47.07 20.20 -2.06
CA LEU A 291 -45.99 21.18 -1.84
C LEU A 291 -44.93 20.81 -0.76
N GLN A 292 -44.89 19.56 -0.29
CA GLN A 292 -43.85 19.06 0.63
C GLN A 292 -42.43 19.28 0.10
N LYS A 293 -41.46 19.44 1.00
CA LYS A 293 -40.04 19.53 0.66
C LYS A 293 -39.48 18.13 0.38
N TYR A 294 -39.10 17.88 -0.87
CA TYR A 294 -38.29 16.70 -1.23
C TYR A 294 -36.92 16.74 -0.54
N TRP A 295 -36.55 15.66 0.15
CA TRP A 295 -35.24 15.45 0.73
C TRP A 295 -34.44 14.44 -0.12
N HIS A 296 -33.17 14.74 -0.40
CA HIS A 296 -32.30 13.88 -1.21
C HIS A 296 -31.43 13.00 -0.31
N LYS A 297 -31.29 11.69 -0.61
CA LYS A 297 -30.48 10.70 0.15
C LYS A 297 -28.95 10.93 0.10
N GLY A 298 -28.48 12.17 -0.06
CA GLY A 298 -27.05 12.47 -0.25
C GLY A 298 -26.41 11.82 -1.49
N ALA A 299 -25.08 11.87 -1.57
CA ALA A 299 -24.25 11.25 -2.61
C ALA A 299 -23.06 10.47 -2.04
N PHE A 300 -22.98 10.36 -0.71
CA PHE A 300 -21.97 9.64 0.06
C PHE A 300 -22.70 8.63 0.94
N HIS A 301 -21.99 7.62 1.46
CA HIS A 301 -22.52 6.66 2.45
C HIS A 301 -23.78 5.86 2.01
N GLN A 302 -24.08 5.78 0.70
CA GLN A 302 -25.31 5.14 0.18
C GLN A 302 -25.43 3.63 0.50
N ASP A 303 -24.34 3.01 0.93
CA ASP A 303 -24.28 1.62 1.35
C ASP A 303 -24.69 1.40 2.81
N GLU A 304 -24.75 2.44 3.64
CA GLU A 304 -25.19 2.35 5.03
C GLU A 304 -26.67 2.00 5.16
N GLU A 305 -26.99 1.14 6.13
CA GLU A 305 -28.34 0.62 6.32
C GLU A 305 -29.37 1.73 6.62
N ILE A 306 -28.95 2.81 7.27
CA ILE A 306 -29.79 3.97 7.61
C ILE A 306 -30.38 4.60 6.34
N LEU A 307 -29.57 4.77 5.29
CA LEU A 307 -30.03 5.35 4.01
C LEU A 307 -30.88 4.36 3.18
N LYS A 308 -30.83 3.06 3.49
CA LYS A 308 -31.65 2.01 2.88
C LYS A 308 -33.00 1.86 3.58
N ARG A 309 -33.01 1.74 4.91
CA ARG A 309 -34.20 1.55 5.77
C ARG A 309 -35.11 2.78 5.81
N HIS A 310 -34.56 3.99 5.94
CA HIS A 310 -35.39 5.19 6.10
C HIS A 310 -36.08 5.60 4.79
N ASP A 311 -37.37 5.94 4.89
CA ASP A 311 -38.11 6.61 3.81
C ASP A 311 -37.84 8.12 3.84
N PHE A 312 -37.43 8.70 2.71
CA PHE A 312 -37.12 10.13 2.58
C PHE A 312 -38.29 10.93 1.96
N THR A 313 -39.43 10.26 1.78
CA THR A 313 -40.70 10.85 1.32
C THR A 313 -41.68 11.15 2.46
N GLU A 314 -41.38 10.72 3.68
CA GLU A 314 -42.20 11.00 4.86
C GLU A 314 -42.27 12.50 5.19
N ALA A 315 -43.42 12.93 5.71
CA ALA A 315 -43.70 14.33 6.02
C ALA A 315 -43.18 14.71 7.40
N THR A 316 -42.02 15.37 7.46
CA THR A 316 -41.45 15.98 8.67
C THR A 316 -42.50 16.82 9.41
N GLU A 317 -42.52 16.80 10.75
CA GLU A 317 -43.53 17.44 11.63
C GLU A 317 -43.93 18.88 11.24
N SER A 318 -42.99 19.67 10.74
CA SER A 318 -43.20 21.05 10.27
C SER A 318 -43.98 21.16 8.92
N THR A 319 -44.43 20.05 8.34
CA THR A 319 -45.11 19.98 7.05
C THR A 319 -46.64 20.08 7.20
N VAL A 320 -47.15 21.31 7.26
CA VAL A 320 -48.58 21.60 7.14
C VAL A 320 -49.06 21.28 5.72
N ASP A 321 -50.24 20.66 5.59
CA ASP A 321 -50.83 20.39 4.27
C ASP A 321 -51.38 21.68 3.64
N VAL A 322 -50.74 22.10 2.55
CA VAL A 322 -51.06 23.34 1.82
C VAL A 322 -52.31 23.19 0.95
N SER A 323 -52.78 21.97 0.66
CA SER A 323 -53.93 21.73 -0.22
C SER A 323 -55.25 22.29 0.34
N LEU A 324 -55.39 22.33 1.67
CA LEU A 324 -56.57 22.86 2.37
C LEU A 324 -56.67 24.40 2.33
N LEU A 325 -55.62 25.11 1.91
CA LEU A 325 -55.62 26.57 1.81
C LEU A 325 -56.26 27.07 0.51
N PRO A 326 -56.83 28.28 0.47
CA PRO A 326 -57.39 28.86 -0.74
C PRO A 326 -56.38 28.91 -1.90
N LYS A 327 -56.82 28.69 -3.15
CA LYS A 327 -55.95 28.49 -4.33
C LYS A 327 -54.88 29.57 -4.56
N VAL A 328 -55.11 30.81 -4.12
CA VAL A 328 -54.12 31.92 -4.20
C VAL A 328 -52.93 31.71 -3.23
N MET A 329 -53.15 31.01 -2.11
CA MET A 329 -52.17 30.69 -1.08
C MET A 329 -51.48 29.33 -1.30
N GLN A 330 -51.94 28.51 -2.24
CA GLN A 330 -51.39 27.20 -2.60
C GLN A 330 -50.04 27.28 -3.35
N VAL A 331 -49.15 28.19 -2.93
CA VAL A 331 -47.92 28.55 -3.65
C VAL A 331 -46.76 28.72 -2.66
N LYS A 332 -45.59 28.17 -3.01
CA LYS A 332 -44.43 28.12 -2.11
C LYS A 332 -43.95 29.53 -1.73
N ASN A 333 -43.74 29.75 -0.43
CA ASN A 333 -43.35 31.04 0.15
C ASN A 333 -44.34 32.19 -0.14
N PHE A 334 -45.66 31.92 -0.13
CA PHE A 334 -46.69 32.96 -0.22
C PHE A 334 -46.40 34.16 0.71
N GLY A 335 -46.71 35.37 0.24
CA GLY A 335 -46.38 36.64 0.91
C GLY A 335 -44.91 37.08 0.83
N LYS A 336 -43.93 36.18 0.77
CA LYS A 336 -42.49 36.53 0.78
C LYS A 336 -42.00 37.05 -0.58
N ARG A 337 -40.88 37.79 -0.57
CA ARG A 337 -40.17 38.28 -1.79
C ARG A 337 -39.68 37.14 -2.70
N SER A 338 -39.45 35.96 -2.12
CA SER A 338 -39.02 34.72 -2.80
C SER A 338 -40.16 33.72 -3.05
N ARG A 339 -41.42 34.20 -3.21
CA ARG A 339 -42.53 33.34 -3.62
C ARG A 339 -42.28 32.75 -5.02
N THR A 340 -42.65 31.49 -5.24
CA THR A 340 -42.77 30.99 -6.62
C THR A 340 -44.01 31.59 -7.29
N LYS A 341 -44.08 31.56 -8.62
CA LYS A 341 -45.33 31.84 -9.37
C LYS A 341 -46.16 30.58 -9.63
N TYR A 342 -45.53 29.41 -9.53
CA TYR A 342 -46.07 28.13 -9.94
C TYR A 342 -46.11 27.16 -8.77
N THR A 343 -47.01 26.18 -8.84
CA THR A 343 -47.26 25.21 -7.77
C THR A 343 -46.28 24.03 -7.83
N HIS A 344 -46.24 23.34 -8.96
CA HIS A 344 -45.36 22.22 -9.30
C HIS A 344 -45.14 22.15 -10.82
N LEU A 345 -44.16 21.36 -11.28
CA LEU A 345 -43.76 21.39 -12.69
C LEU A 345 -44.85 20.86 -13.64
N LEU A 346 -45.63 19.87 -13.19
CA LEU A 346 -46.71 19.21 -13.97
C LEU A 346 -47.86 20.17 -14.31
N ASP A 347 -48.21 21.04 -13.38
CA ASP A 347 -49.21 22.14 -13.53
C ASP A 347 -48.80 23.20 -14.56
N GLN A 348 -47.56 23.15 -15.06
CA GLN A 348 -47.03 24.05 -16.09
C GLN A 348 -46.53 23.28 -17.33
N ASP A 349 -46.79 21.97 -17.42
CA ASP A 349 -46.31 21.13 -18.53
C ASP A 349 -47.27 21.20 -19.74
N THR A 350 -46.98 22.15 -20.62
CA THR A 350 -47.75 22.37 -21.86
C THR A 350 -47.58 21.29 -22.94
N THR A 351 -46.85 20.19 -22.67
CA THR A 351 -46.80 19.05 -23.62
C THR A 351 -48.14 18.31 -23.71
N ILE A 352 -49.00 18.43 -22.70
CA ILE A 352 -50.40 17.99 -22.74
C ILE A 352 -51.23 19.02 -23.51
N ALA A 353 -51.09 19.03 -24.84
CA ALA A 353 -51.71 20.01 -25.71
C ALA A 353 -53.24 19.84 -25.80
N THR A 354 -53.99 20.80 -25.26
CA THR A 354 -55.46 20.79 -25.27
C THR A 354 -56.05 20.98 -26.68
N GLY A 355 -56.49 19.88 -27.29
CA GLY A 355 -57.45 19.87 -28.41
C GLY A 355 -56.91 20.25 -29.79
N GLY A 356 -56.55 19.24 -30.62
CA GLY A 356 -55.98 19.48 -31.95
C GLY A 356 -56.05 18.31 -32.94
N PHE A 357 -57.11 17.50 -32.91
CA PHE A 357 -57.35 16.32 -33.78
C PHE A 357 -56.48 15.07 -33.47
N GLY A 358 -57.13 13.93 -33.23
CA GLY A 358 -56.48 12.64 -32.89
C GLY A 358 -56.21 12.48 -31.39
N GLY A 359 -56.98 11.63 -30.71
CA GLY A 359 -56.92 11.48 -29.26
C GLY A 359 -56.07 10.31 -28.77
N THR A 360 -55.30 10.54 -27.70
CA THR A 360 -54.79 9.51 -26.78
C THR A 360 -55.05 9.97 -25.33
N ALA A 361 -55.04 9.01 -24.38
CA ALA A 361 -55.60 9.19 -23.05
C ALA A 361 -54.84 10.17 -22.13
N PRO A 362 -55.50 10.80 -21.15
CA PRO A 362 -54.83 11.66 -20.17
C PRO A 362 -53.86 10.87 -19.29
N VAL A 363 -52.60 11.31 -19.24
CA VAL A 363 -51.57 10.71 -18.39
C VAL A 363 -51.90 10.97 -16.92
N LYS A 364 -52.37 9.95 -16.20
CA LYS A 364 -52.53 10.03 -14.73
C LYS A 364 -51.17 10.31 -14.09
N ALA A 365 -51.15 11.27 -13.15
CA ALA A 365 -49.94 11.63 -12.40
C ALA A 365 -49.42 10.41 -11.63
N GLY A 366 -48.23 9.90 -12.00
CA GLY A 366 -47.69 8.67 -11.39
C GLY A 366 -46.61 7.91 -12.16
N GLY A 367 -46.13 8.40 -13.31
CA GLY A 367 -44.91 7.89 -13.97
C GLY A 367 -44.95 6.47 -14.57
N LYS A 368 -46.05 5.72 -14.43
CA LYS A 368 -46.26 4.40 -15.03
C LYS A 368 -46.69 4.48 -16.51
N SER A 369 -45.78 4.97 -17.36
CA SER A 369 -45.93 4.83 -18.82
C SER A 369 -45.58 3.39 -19.24
N THR A 370 -46.41 2.41 -18.88
CA THR A 370 -46.15 0.98 -19.12
C THR A 370 -47.33 0.19 -19.67
N GLU A 371 -48.53 0.78 -19.79
CA GLU A 371 -49.69 0.11 -20.40
C GLU A 371 -49.72 0.23 -21.93
N THR A 372 -49.11 1.29 -22.50
CA THR A 372 -49.04 1.52 -23.97
C THR A 372 -47.75 2.18 -24.47
N GLY A 373 -46.84 2.61 -23.60
CA GLY A 373 -45.64 3.39 -23.98
C GLY A 373 -44.34 2.60 -23.84
N GLY A 374 -43.78 2.11 -24.95
CA GLY A 374 -42.47 1.45 -24.99
C GLY A 374 -41.28 2.41 -24.81
N CYS A 375 -40.07 1.86 -24.78
CA CYS A 375 -38.84 2.61 -24.58
C CYS A 375 -38.59 3.62 -25.70
N PHE A 376 -38.52 4.91 -25.36
CA PHE A 376 -38.32 6.02 -26.31
C PHE A 376 -36.97 6.01 -27.07
N LEU A 377 -36.04 5.11 -26.74
CA LEU A 377 -34.79 4.91 -27.50
C LEU A 377 -34.88 3.76 -28.53
N CYS A 378 -35.61 2.69 -28.18
CA CYS A 378 -35.42 1.38 -28.79
C CYS A 378 -36.72 0.57 -28.93
N GLY A 379 -37.89 1.18 -28.69
CA GLY A 379 -39.24 0.62 -28.90
C GLY A 379 -39.67 -0.47 -27.90
N GLY A 380 -38.74 -1.21 -27.31
CA GLY A 380 -39.02 -2.39 -26.48
C GLY A 380 -39.78 -2.10 -25.16
N PRO A 381 -40.37 -3.13 -24.53
CA PRO A 381 -41.25 -3.01 -23.36
C PRO A 381 -40.46 -2.83 -22.04
N HIS A 382 -39.71 -1.74 -21.91
CA HIS A 382 -38.93 -1.38 -20.72
C HIS A 382 -38.72 0.14 -20.63
N MET A 383 -38.21 0.65 -19.50
CA MET A 383 -37.97 2.09 -19.34
C MET A 383 -36.64 2.53 -19.98
N LYS A 384 -36.54 3.80 -20.39
CA LYS A 384 -35.34 4.38 -21.03
C LYS A 384 -34.03 4.14 -20.28
N LYS A 385 -34.07 4.08 -18.95
CA LYS A 385 -32.90 3.83 -18.09
C LYS A 385 -32.34 2.40 -18.22
N ASP A 386 -33.17 1.47 -18.70
CA ASP A 386 -32.93 0.03 -18.70
C ASP A 386 -32.66 -0.52 -20.11
N CYS A 387 -32.76 0.31 -21.16
CA CYS A 387 -32.54 -0.14 -22.53
C CYS A 387 -31.06 -0.46 -22.77
N PRO A 388 -30.71 -1.63 -23.34
CA PRO A 388 -29.31 -1.96 -23.67
C PRO A 388 -28.68 -1.01 -24.71
N GLN A 389 -29.51 -0.31 -25.51
CA GLN A 389 -29.07 0.74 -26.44
C GLN A 389 -28.87 2.12 -25.76
N ASN A 390 -29.07 2.24 -24.45
CA ASN A 390 -28.82 3.47 -23.67
C ASN A 390 -27.31 3.68 -23.38
N VAL A 391 -26.47 3.52 -24.41
CA VAL A 391 -25.01 3.70 -24.36
C VAL A 391 -24.62 5.19 -24.32
N GLY A 392 -24.96 5.83 -23.21
CA GLY A 392 -24.35 7.11 -22.82
C GLY A 392 -22.84 6.95 -22.55
N PRO A 393 -22.07 8.05 -22.45
CA PRO A 393 -20.63 7.99 -22.22
C PRO A 393 -20.28 7.14 -21.00
N LEU A 394 -19.44 6.12 -21.20
CA LEU A 394 -19.06 5.14 -20.19
C LEU A 394 -18.15 5.74 -19.11
N THR A 395 -18.70 6.46 -18.15
CA THR A 395 -18.00 6.85 -16.91
C THR A 395 -18.99 7.19 -15.78
N ARG A 396 -19.13 6.25 -14.83
CA ARG A 396 -19.99 6.31 -13.62
C ARG A 396 -21.50 6.36 -13.89
N GLN A 397 -22.28 5.86 -12.93
CA GLN A 397 -23.74 6.04 -12.93
C GLN A 397 -24.09 7.53 -12.80
N PRO A 398 -24.98 8.09 -13.64
CA PRO A 398 -25.53 9.42 -13.42
C PRO A 398 -26.41 9.42 -12.16
N GLY A 399 -25.99 10.10 -11.10
CA GLY A 399 -26.79 10.27 -9.89
C GLY A 399 -28.15 10.92 -10.21
N SER A 400 -29.20 10.55 -9.48
CA SER A 400 -30.61 10.90 -9.80
C SER A 400 -30.99 12.36 -9.45
N GLY A 401 -30.17 13.32 -9.87
CA GLY A 401 -30.42 14.76 -9.71
C GLY A 401 -31.26 15.35 -10.86
N ALA A 402 -32.21 16.22 -10.53
CA ALA A 402 -33.12 16.86 -11.48
C ALA A 402 -32.46 17.88 -12.44
N ASN A 403 -31.15 18.14 -12.32
CA ASN A 403 -30.41 19.15 -13.09
C ASN A 403 -29.59 18.55 -14.25
N ALA A 404 -29.79 17.27 -14.60
CA ALA A 404 -29.06 16.57 -15.67
C ALA A 404 -29.53 16.96 -17.09
N ALA A 405 -29.31 18.23 -17.47
CA ALA A 405 -29.56 18.71 -18.82
C ALA A 405 -28.48 18.21 -19.81
N PRO A 406 -28.83 17.83 -21.06
CA PRO A 406 -27.87 17.36 -22.05
C PRO A 406 -27.03 18.51 -22.61
N GLY A 407 -25.86 18.75 -22.01
CA GLY A 407 -24.87 19.69 -22.53
C GLY A 407 -24.31 19.21 -23.87
N GLY A 408 -24.55 19.99 -24.94
CA GLY A 408 -24.08 19.66 -26.29
C GLY A 408 -22.55 19.55 -26.39
N SER A 409 -22.08 18.55 -27.12
CA SER A 409 -20.66 18.20 -27.23
C SER A 409 -19.81 19.32 -27.84
N ARG A 410 -18.90 19.91 -27.05
CA ARG A 410 -17.77 20.71 -27.55
C ARG A 410 -16.53 19.83 -27.70
N GLN A 411 -16.15 19.57 -28.94
CA GLN A 411 -14.95 18.81 -29.29
C GLN A 411 -13.69 19.65 -28.98
N TRP A 412 -12.86 19.22 -28.03
CA TRP A 412 -11.56 19.84 -27.76
C TRP A 412 -10.48 19.23 -28.65
N GLY A 413 -9.82 20.07 -29.45
CA GLY A 413 -8.86 19.63 -30.47
C GLY A 413 -8.55 20.71 -31.49
N GLY A 414 -8.03 21.86 -31.04
CA GLY A 414 -7.64 22.98 -31.90
C GLY A 414 -6.52 23.82 -31.26
N PRO A 415 -5.64 24.45 -32.07
CA PRO A 415 -4.48 25.18 -31.57
C PRO A 415 -4.87 26.48 -30.84
N PRO A 416 -4.03 26.96 -29.90
CA PRO A 416 -4.35 28.11 -29.05
C PRO A 416 -4.44 29.41 -29.85
N ARG A 417 -5.37 30.28 -29.44
CA ARG A 417 -5.46 31.68 -29.87
C ARG A 417 -5.44 32.60 -28.65
N GLU A 418 -4.75 33.72 -28.80
CA GLU A 418 -4.41 34.64 -27.70
C GLU A 418 -5.64 35.25 -27.01
N PRO A 419 -5.62 35.44 -25.68
CA PRO A 419 -6.64 36.19 -24.99
C PRO A 419 -6.48 37.69 -25.23
N LYS A 420 -7.41 38.31 -25.95
CA LYS A 420 -7.54 39.78 -25.97
C LYS A 420 -8.24 40.27 -24.71
N SER A 421 -7.78 41.40 -24.19
CA SER A 421 -8.30 42.02 -22.97
C SER A 421 -9.73 42.53 -23.13
N SER A 422 -10.54 42.30 -22.09
CA SER A 422 -11.61 43.24 -21.73
C SER A 422 -11.05 44.23 -20.70
N ARG A 423 -11.48 45.48 -20.76
CA ARG A 423 -10.94 46.58 -19.96
C ARG A 423 -11.81 46.93 -18.75
N ASP A 424 -11.11 47.37 -17.71
CA ASP A 424 -11.41 48.49 -16.82
C ASP A 424 -12.82 48.65 -16.25
N ARG A 425 -12.93 48.57 -14.91
CA ARG A 425 -13.30 49.74 -14.10
C ARG A 425 -12.83 49.62 -12.64
N ASP A 426 -12.12 50.68 -12.21
CA ASP A 426 -12.19 51.42 -10.93
C ASP A 426 -12.14 50.62 -9.60
N GLU A 427 -11.34 50.94 -8.57
CA GLU A 427 -10.32 51.99 -8.29
C GLU A 427 -9.44 51.47 -7.09
N ARG A 428 -8.52 52.12 -6.34
CA ARG A 428 -7.98 53.50 -6.21
C ARG A 428 -6.64 53.47 -5.40
N GLU A 429 -5.59 54.15 -5.92
CA GLU A 429 -4.37 54.63 -5.20
C GLU A 429 -3.50 53.61 -4.39
N THR A 430 -2.25 53.85 -3.99
CA THR A 430 -1.33 55.01 -4.08
C THR A 430 -0.02 54.64 -4.84
N ALA A 431 0.81 55.63 -5.19
CA ALA A 431 2.03 55.45 -5.99
C ALA A 431 3.29 56.05 -5.34
N TYR A 432 4.49 55.54 -5.72
CA TYR A 432 5.76 56.26 -5.64
C TYR A 432 6.80 55.71 -6.65
N GLY A 433 7.76 56.54 -7.09
CA GLY A 433 8.97 56.12 -7.83
C GLY A 433 8.92 56.31 -9.36
N ASN A 434 9.43 57.44 -9.87
CA ASN A 434 9.49 57.77 -11.30
C ASN A 434 10.85 58.37 -11.69
N TRP A 435 11.55 57.80 -12.69
CA TRP A 435 12.73 58.40 -13.31
C TRP A 435 12.71 58.38 -14.86
N LYS A 436 12.39 59.56 -15.40
CA LYS A 436 12.93 60.27 -16.59
C LYS A 436 14.25 59.72 -17.21
N HIS A 437 14.59 59.89 -18.51
CA HIS A 437 13.94 60.56 -19.65
C HIS A 437 14.68 60.34 -21.01
N ARG A 438 13.92 60.37 -22.13
CA ARG A 438 14.20 61.07 -23.44
C ARG A 438 15.40 60.72 -24.37
N ARG A 439 15.03 60.50 -25.66
CA ARG A 439 15.55 61.15 -26.90
C ARG A 439 16.94 60.76 -27.45
N ASP A 440 17.28 60.91 -28.74
CA ASP A 440 16.55 61.34 -29.96
C ASP A 440 17.26 60.86 -31.27
N ARG A 441 16.65 61.15 -32.44
CA ARG A 441 17.21 61.20 -33.82
C ARG A 441 17.19 59.94 -34.71
N SER A 442 16.26 59.98 -35.68
CA SER A 442 16.50 59.65 -37.11
C SER A 442 16.63 60.98 -37.90
N PRO A 443 16.66 61.05 -39.25
CA PRO A 443 16.85 60.03 -40.30
C PRO A 443 17.89 60.44 -41.38
N ARG A 444 18.13 59.59 -42.41
CA ARG A 444 18.26 59.98 -43.84
C ARG A 444 18.32 58.76 -44.79
N GLN A 445 18.21 59.02 -46.10
CA GLN A 445 17.98 58.05 -47.18
C GLN A 445 18.64 58.57 -48.47
N ASP A 446 19.41 57.75 -49.21
CA ASP A 446 19.94 57.89 -50.61
C ASP A 446 21.13 56.90 -50.83
N ARG A 447 21.59 56.45 -52.03
CA ARG A 447 21.03 56.35 -53.41
C ARG A 447 21.84 55.35 -54.29
N TYR A 448 21.17 54.68 -55.23
CA TYR A 448 21.57 54.22 -56.59
C TYR A 448 22.84 53.39 -56.95
N ARG A 449 22.60 52.35 -57.80
CA ARG A 449 23.39 51.83 -58.97
C ARG A 449 24.83 51.30 -58.76
N ASP A 450 25.45 50.49 -59.63
CA ASP A 450 25.25 50.06 -61.05
C ASP A 450 25.67 48.56 -61.23
N ARG A 451 25.03 47.70 -62.06
CA ARG A 451 25.24 47.28 -63.49
C ARG A 451 26.32 46.24 -63.87
N ASP A 452 25.86 45.20 -64.59
CA ASP A 452 26.33 44.57 -65.87
C ASP A 452 27.81 44.14 -66.08
N SER A 453 28.17 43.05 -66.80
CA SER A 453 27.51 41.94 -67.56
C SER A 453 28.52 40.75 -67.66
N ASP A 454 28.41 39.61 -68.37
CA ASP A 454 27.56 39.01 -69.43
C ASP A 454 27.58 37.43 -69.21
N SER A 455 27.35 36.42 -70.06
CA SER A 455 27.10 36.24 -71.51
C SER A 455 26.44 34.87 -71.87
N ARG A 456 26.08 34.71 -73.16
CA ARG A 456 25.89 33.49 -74.01
C ARG A 456 25.74 32.09 -73.34
N GLY A 457 24.75 31.24 -73.66
CA GLY A 457 23.50 31.38 -74.46
C GLY A 457 23.15 30.18 -75.37
N GLY A 458 21.86 29.79 -75.51
CA GLY A 458 21.43 28.86 -76.58
C GLY A 458 20.01 28.22 -76.52
N ARG A 459 19.12 28.61 -77.47
CA ARG A 459 17.90 27.91 -78.02
C ARG A 459 16.73 27.61 -77.03
N ARG A 460 15.48 28.11 -77.22
CA ARG A 460 14.41 27.89 -78.25
C ARG A 460 13.72 26.51 -78.15
N MET A 461 12.37 26.33 -78.21
CA MET A 461 11.19 27.23 -78.33
C MET A 461 9.84 26.45 -78.19
N SER A 462 8.71 27.11 -77.84
CA SER A 462 7.27 26.70 -78.08
C SER A 462 6.70 25.40 -77.42
N THR A 463 5.40 25.19 -77.11
CA THR A 463 4.15 26.01 -76.97
C THR A 463 3.08 25.28 -76.11
N SER A 464 1.97 25.96 -75.77
CA SER A 464 0.71 25.40 -75.17
C SER A 464 -0.08 24.46 -76.13
N PRO A 465 -1.21 23.75 -75.78
CA PRO A 465 -2.30 24.21 -74.91
C PRO A 465 -3.04 23.18 -74.00
N ARG A 466 -4.16 23.67 -73.43
CA ARG A 466 -5.06 23.14 -72.38
C ARG A 466 -5.86 21.85 -72.70
N ARG A 467 -6.16 21.08 -71.63
CA ARG A 467 -7.46 20.47 -71.21
C ARG A 467 -8.61 20.34 -72.24
N PRO A 468 -9.38 19.21 -72.22
CA PRO A 468 -10.51 19.13 -71.26
C PRO A 468 -10.83 17.73 -70.67
N SER A 469 -11.95 17.67 -69.93
CA SER A 469 -12.46 16.61 -69.05
C SER A 469 -13.16 15.41 -69.72
N ARG A 470 -13.38 14.33 -68.95
CA ARG A 470 -14.72 13.71 -68.79
C ARG A 470 -14.86 12.94 -67.45
N ARG A 471 -16.10 12.59 -67.08
CA ARG A 471 -16.51 11.93 -65.81
C ARG A 471 -17.08 10.53 -66.05
N SER A 472 -16.73 9.57 -65.21
CA SER A 472 -17.54 8.39 -64.79
C SER A 472 -17.00 7.94 -63.42
N ARG A 473 -17.75 7.98 -62.31
CA ARG A 473 -18.83 7.07 -61.89
C ARG A 473 -18.42 5.58 -61.90
N SER A 474 -17.64 5.20 -60.87
CA SER A 474 -17.86 4.14 -59.85
C SER A 474 -18.87 3.00 -60.07
N PRO A 475 -18.86 1.88 -59.30
CA PRO A 475 -17.84 1.39 -58.33
C PRO A 475 -17.48 -0.12 -58.51
N ARG A 476 -16.39 -0.58 -57.89
CA ARG A 476 -16.40 -1.73 -56.94
C ARG A 476 -15.04 -1.91 -56.25
N SER A 477 -15.08 -2.64 -55.13
CA SER A 477 -13.98 -2.92 -54.23
C SER A 477 -13.06 -4.03 -54.75
N LEU A 478 -11.74 -3.87 -54.57
CA LEU A 478 -10.85 -4.99 -54.31
C LEU A 478 -9.82 -4.57 -53.25
N SER A 479 -9.66 -5.42 -52.24
CA SER A 479 -8.78 -5.18 -51.10
C SER A 479 -7.31 -5.42 -51.47
N ARG A 480 -6.46 -4.42 -51.25
CA ARG A 480 -5.05 -4.65 -50.92
C ARG A 480 -4.63 -3.74 -49.77
N SER A 481 -4.51 -4.34 -48.59
CA SER A 481 -3.80 -3.76 -47.46
C SER A 481 -2.40 -3.35 -47.90
N ARG A 482 -2.06 -2.07 -47.76
CA ARG A 482 -0.66 -1.64 -47.84
C ARG A 482 0.04 -2.07 -46.56
N SER A 483 0.60 -3.27 -46.57
CA SER A 483 1.61 -3.68 -45.59
C SER A 483 2.68 -2.60 -45.51
N PRO A 484 3.10 -2.16 -44.32
CA PRO A 484 4.28 -1.31 -44.18
C PRO A 484 5.49 -2.01 -44.83
N LEU A 485 6.34 -1.24 -45.51
CA LEU A 485 7.63 -1.75 -45.97
C LEU A 485 8.46 -2.11 -44.73
N ARG A 486 8.60 -3.41 -44.43
CA ARG A 486 9.51 -3.90 -43.39
C ARG A 486 10.91 -3.40 -43.71
N ARG A 487 11.40 -2.45 -42.93
CA ARG A 487 12.85 -2.31 -42.70
C ARG A 487 13.26 -3.51 -41.86
N ASN A 488 14.31 -4.22 -42.25
CA ASN A 488 14.85 -5.31 -41.45
C ASN A 488 15.77 -4.72 -40.36
N TYR A 489 15.17 -4.24 -39.28
CA TYR A 489 15.88 -3.95 -38.04
C TYR A 489 16.06 -5.24 -37.24
N ARG A 490 17.20 -5.38 -36.54
CA ARG A 490 17.42 -6.46 -35.57
C ARG A 490 16.85 -6.04 -34.21
N ILE A 491 15.99 -6.87 -33.66
CA ILE A 491 15.52 -6.72 -32.29
C ILE A 491 16.59 -7.28 -31.35
N VAL A 492 17.00 -6.49 -30.35
CA VAL A 492 17.92 -6.90 -29.29
C VAL A 492 17.16 -6.88 -27.97
N LYS A 493 16.88 -8.06 -27.43
CA LYS A 493 16.06 -8.23 -26.24
C LYS A 493 16.90 -8.13 -24.97
N VAL A 494 16.49 -7.29 -24.02
CA VAL A 494 17.27 -6.99 -22.79
C VAL A 494 16.41 -7.23 -21.55
N ALA A 495 16.90 -8.07 -20.64
CA ALA A 495 16.33 -8.23 -19.31
C ALA A 495 16.95 -7.23 -18.34
N VAL A 496 16.13 -6.48 -17.61
CA VAL A 496 16.53 -5.57 -16.54
C VAL A 496 15.92 -6.11 -15.23
N ILE A 497 16.79 -6.55 -14.32
CA ILE A 497 16.38 -7.25 -13.10
C ILE A 497 16.44 -6.28 -11.92
N GLY A 498 15.28 -5.92 -11.37
CA GLY A 498 15.10 -4.94 -10.30
C GLY A 498 14.72 -3.55 -10.84
N SER A 499 13.62 -2.99 -10.34
CA SER A 499 13.08 -1.67 -10.75
C SER A 499 13.43 -0.53 -9.77
N GLY A 500 14.63 -0.61 -9.18
CA GLY A 500 15.28 0.52 -8.52
C GLY A 500 15.73 1.59 -9.53
N LEU A 501 16.23 2.74 -9.04
CA LEU A 501 16.63 3.87 -9.89
C LEU A 501 17.65 3.48 -10.99
N ALA A 502 18.59 2.57 -10.70
CA ALA A 502 19.56 2.10 -11.68
C ALA A 502 18.88 1.34 -12.84
N GLY A 503 18.04 0.35 -12.52
CA GLY A 503 17.30 -0.43 -13.52
C GLY A 503 16.33 0.42 -14.33
N LEU A 504 15.58 1.31 -13.67
CA LEU A 504 14.69 2.26 -14.35
C LEU A 504 15.45 3.23 -15.27
N THR A 505 16.64 3.70 -14.87
CA THR A 505 17.50 4.55 -15.71
C THR A 505 18.03 3.78 -16.93
N ALA A 506 18.46 2.54 -16.74
CA ALA A 506 18.93 1.68 -17.84
C ALA A 506 17.79 1.36 -18.83
N ALA A 507 16.60 1.00 -18.31
CA ALA A 507 15.41 0.72 -19.12
C ALA A 507 14.93 1.95 -19.90
N TYR A 508 14.96 3.15 -19.28
CA TYR A 508 14.64 4.42 -19.94
C TYR A 508 15.61 4.73 -21.09
N LEU A 509 16.92 4.60 -20.86
CA LEU A 509 17.94 4.83 -21.90
C LEU A 509 17.79 3.87 -23.08
N LEU A 510 17.59 2.58 -22.80
CA LEU A 510 17.42 1.56 -23.86
C LEU A 510 16.12 1.76 -24.64
N SER A 511 14.99 2.00 -23.97
CA SER A 511 13.69 2.25 -24.64
C SER A 511 13.67 3.59 -25.38
N GLY A 512 14.51 4.55 -24.99
CA GLY A 512 14.77 5.80 -25.69
C GLY A 512 15.82 5.69 -26.82
N SER A 513 16.28 4.47 -27.15
CA SER A 513 17.28 4.25 -28.21
C SER A 513 16.76 3.35 -29.32
N SER A 514 16.75 3.88 -30.54
CA SER A 514 16.39 3.16 -31.77
C SER A 514 17.32 3.61 -32.90
N SER A 515 18.13 2.69 -33.40
CA SER A 515 18.96 2.90 -34.59
C SER A 515 18.15 2.61 -35.85
N SER A 516 18.67 2.97 -37.04
CA SER A 516 18.13 2.50 -38.32
C SER A 516 18.24 0.97 -38.50
N GLU A 517 19.08 0.31 -37.69
CA GLU A 517 19.44 -1.11 -37.83
C GLU A 517 19.10 -1.96 -36.59
N VAL A 518 18.90 -1.34 -35.42
CA VAL A 518 18.71 -2.03 -34.12
C VAL A 518 17.59 -1.36 -33.31
N GLU A 519 16.68 -2.17 -32.78
CA GLU A 519 15.61 -1.79 -31.84
C GLU A 519 15.76 -2.63 -30.55
N PHE A 520 15.57 -2.02 -29.37
CA PHE A 520 15.73 -2.72 -28.08
C PHE A 520 14.38 -3.12 -27.47
N GLU A 521 14.17 -4.43 -27.29
CA GLU A 521 13.00 -4.99 -26.61
C GLU A 521 13.32 -5.13 -25.10
N VAL A 522 12.92 -4.14 -24.31
CA VAL A 522 13.29 -4.03 -22.89
C VAL A 522 12.23 -4.68 -21.99
N HIS A 523 12.63 -5.67 -21.20
CA HIS A 523 11.83 -6.32 -20.16
C HIS A 523 12.35 -5.94 -18.77
N VAL A 524 11.52 -5.27 -17.96
CA VAL A 524 11.83 -4.99 -16.55
C VAL A 524 11.16 -6.05 -15.68
N PHE A 525 11.94 -6.75 -14.85
CA PHE A 525 11.46 -7.74 -13.89
C PHE A 525 11.57 -7.21 -12.46
N GLU A 526 10.51 -7.33 -11.67
CA GLU A 526 10.43 -6.87 -10.29
C GLU A 526 9.77 -7.92 -9.39
N LYS A 527 10.36 -8.19 -8.23
CA LYS A 527 9.83 -9.12 -7.22
C LYS A 527 8.58 -8.56 -6.53
N SER A 528 8.56 -7.25 -6.30
CA SER A 528 7.43 -6.54 -5.70
C SER A 528 6.23 -6.43 -6.65
N SER A 529 5.02 -6.27 -6.10
CA SER A 529 3.81 -5.88 -6.84
C SER A 529 3.81 -4.41 -7.29
N THR A 530 4.84 -3.64 -6.90
CA THR A 530 5.01 -2.21 -7.21
C THR A 530 6.48 -1.89 -7.54
N LEU A 531 6.71 -0.84 -8.34
CA LEU A 531 8.04 -0.48 -8.83
C LEU A 531 8.97 0.00 -7.69
N GLY A 532 10.13 -0.64 -7.59
CA GLY A 532 10.99 -0.65 -6.39
C GLY A 532 11.42 0.73 -5.89
N MET A 533 11.70 1.69 -6.78
CA MET A 533 12.10 3.04 -6.37
C MET A 533 11.05 3.79 -5.54
N ASP A 534 9.76 3.50 -5.71
CA ASP A 534 8.63 4.19 -5.05
C ASP A 534 7.74 3.23 -4.21
N SER A 535 8.12 1.94 -4.15
CA SER A 535 7.34 0.85 -3.53
C SER A 535 7.06 1.02 -2.04
N SER A 536 8.05 1.48 -1.26
CA SER A 536 7.90 1.74 0.19
C SER A 536 7.28 3.10 0.52
N SER A 537 7.19 4.02 -0.45
CA SER A 537 6.70 5.38 -0.23
C SER A 537 5.20 5.40 -0.01
N ILE A 538 4.71 6.24 0.91
CA ILE A 538 3.29 6.29 1.30
C ILE A 538 2.57 7.52 0.76
N THR A 539 1.26 7.42 0.58
CA THR A 539 0.40 8.55 0.15
C THR A 539 -0.71 8.75 1.18
N LEU A 540 -0.72 9.92 1.80
CA LEU A 540 -1.69 10.30 2.82
C LEU A 540 -2.77 11.25 2.26
N PRO A 541 -3.99 11.22 2.81
CA PRO A 541 -5.03 12.20 2.47
C PRO A 541 -4.62 13.61 2.93
N ASN A 542 -5.02 14.62 2.16
CA ASN A 542 -4.82 16.02 2.48
C ASN A 542 -6.21 16.69 2.58
N PRO A 543 -6.78 16.85 3.78
CA PRO A 543 -8.17 17.31 3.92
C PRO A 543 -8.39 18.67 3.27
N GLY A 544 -9.45 18.80 2.47
CA GLY A 544 -9.79 20.04 1.77
C GLY A 544 -9.03 20.31 0.47
N ARG A 545 -8.14 19.42 0.01
CA ARG A 545 -7.51 19.50 -1.33
C ARG A 545 -7.56 18.14 -2.05
N GLU A 546 -7.69 18.16 -3.38
CA GLU A 546 -7.62 16.93 -4.19
C GLU A 546 -6.20 16.33 -4.25
N GLN A 547 -5.18 17.18 -4.07
CA GLN A 547 -3.77 16.77 -4.09
C GLN A 547 -3.38 16.08 -2.78
N LYS A 548 -3.28 14.74 -2.84
CA LYS A 548 -2.76 13.88 -1.76
C LYS A 548 -1.29 14.19 -1.44
N TRP A 549 -0.87 13.93 -0.21
CA TRP A 549 0.51 14.13 0.25
C TRP A 549 1.32 12.85 0.03
N ARG A 550 2.33 12.86 -0.85
CA ARG A 550 3.32 11.78 -1.01
C ARG A 550 4.46 11.97 0.01
N ILE A 551 4.83 10.91 0.71
CA ILE A 551 6.01 10.85 1.58
C ILE A 551 6.94 9.78 1.02
N ASP A 552 8.13 10.20 0.59
CA ASP A 552 9.17 9.29 0.09
C ASP A 552 9.76 8.46 1.23
N VAL A 553 9.94 7.16 0.99
CA VAL A 553 10.56 6.23 1.96
C VAL A 553 11.71 5.47 1.28
N PRO A 554 12.95 5.53 1.82
CA PRO A 554 13.42 6.53 2.79
C PRO A 554 13.35 7.94 2.18
N MET A 555 13.59 8.95 3.01
CA MET A 555 13.94 10.31 2.59
C MET A 555 14.99 10.32 1.45
N ARG A 556 14.72 11.09 0.39
CA ARG A 556 15.55 11.18 -0.83
C ARG A 556 15.93 12.62 -1.15
N SER A 557 16.72 13.22 -0.25
CA SER A 557 17.38 14.50 -0.50
C SER A 557 18.66 14.34 -1.32
N PHE A 558 18.99 15.34 -2.12
CA PHE A 558 20.23 15.41 -2.91
C PHE A 558 20.81 16.84 -2.89
N GLN A 559 22.13 16.99 -2.98
CA GLN A 559 22.82 18.28 -3.05
C GLN A 559 23.48 18.48 -4.43
N THR A 560 23.52 19.73 -4.89
CA THR A 560 24.40 20.12 -6.02
C THR A 560 25.86 19.82 -5.68
N GLY A 561 26.70 19.57 -6.68
CA GLY A 561 28.14 19.33 -6.50
C GLY A 561 28.48 17.84 -6.39
N TYR A 562 27.73 17.08 -5.59
CA TYR A 562 27.82 15.60 -5.56
C TYR A 562 26.88 14.94 -6.58
N TYR A 563 25.59 15.33 -6.62
CA TYR A 563 24.55 14.64 -7.41
C TYR A 563 24.34 15.24 -8.81
N ASN A 564 25.41 15.50 -9.55
CA ASN A 564 25.34 16.29 -10.78
C ASN A 564 24.58 15.58 -11.91
N THR A 565 24.80 14.27 -12.10
CA THR A 565 24.15 13.47 -13.14
C THR A 565 22.69 13.18 -12.82
N LEU A 566 22.37 12.94 -11.54
CA LEU A 566 20.99 12.84 -11.05
C LEU A 566 20.21 14.15 -11.30
N ILE A 567 20.83 15.31 -11.03
CA ILE A 567 20.22 16.62 -11.27
C ILE A 567 20.01 16.87 -12.77
N SER A 568 20.95 16.50 -13.64
CA SER A 568 20.75 16.59 -15.10
C SER A 568 19.64 15.65 -15.59
N LEU A 569 19.59 14.40 -15.12
CA LEU A 569 18.49 13.47 -15.41
C LEU A 569 17.13 14.04 -14.97
N TYR A 570 17.03 14.57 -13.75
CA TYR A 570 15.78 15.14 -13.24
C TYR A 570 15.34 16.37 -14.05
N LYS A 571 16.27 17.25 -14.44
CA LYS A 571 15.98 18.38 -15.34
C LYS A 571 15.47 17.91 -16.70
N HIS A 572 16.11 16.91 -17.32
CA HIS A 572 15.71 16.32 -18.60
C HIS A 572 14.30 15.70 -18.56
N LEU A 573 13.98 14.96 -17.50
CA LEU A 573 12.65 14.37 -17.30
C LEU A 573 11.55 15.41 -16.97
N GLY A 574 11.93 16.67 -16.71
CA GLY A 574 11.03 17.76 -16.31
C GLY A 574 10.58 17.69 -14.85
N ILE A 575 11.38 17.07 -13.99
CA ILE A 575 11.05 16.80 -12.59
C ILE A 575 11.39 18.03 -11.73
N SER A 576 10.38 18.59 -11.09
CA SER A 576 10.53 19.77 -10.23
C SER A 576 10.94 19.39 -8.82
N PHE A 577 11.92 20.11 -8.27
CA PHE A 577 12.45 19.91 -6.92
C PHE A 577 12.62 21.24 -6.18
N ARG A 578 12.45 21.24 -4.86
CA ARG A 578 12.54 22.43 -4.00
C ARG A 578 13.82 22.43 -3.17
N LYS A 579 14.41 23.60 -2.94
CA LYS A 579 15.45 23.80 -1.91
C LYS A 579 14.85 23.47 -0.53
N THR A 580 15.56 22.67 0.28
CA THR A 580 15.18 22.30 1.65
C THR A 580 16.46 22.12 2.49
N ASP A 581 17.10 23.21 2.95
CA ASP A 581 18.33 23.13 3.74
C ASP A 581 18.03 22.81 5.21
N PHE A 582 18.07 21.52 5.55
CA PHE A 582 17.70 21.01 6.87
C PHE A 582 18.52 21.58 8.03
N SER A 583 17.83 21.82 9.14
CA SER A 583 18.40 22.01 10.47
C SER A 583 18.61 20.67 11.18
N TYR A 584 19.62 20.59 12.06
CA TYR A 584 19.98 19.36 12.78
C TYR A 584 20.07 19.56 14.29
N SER A 585 19.62 18.59 15.08
CA SER A 585 19.92 18.48 16.51
C SER A 585 20.67 17.18 16.80
N PHE A 586 21.86 17.26 17.40
CA PHE A 586 22.65 16.12 17.86
C PHE A 586 22.37 15.91 19.35
N SER A 587 21.88 14.71 19.70
CA SER A 587 21.32 14.42 21.02
C SER A 587 21.70 13.03 21.50
N ARG A 588 21.76 12.85 22.82
CA ARG A 588 21.97 11.56 23.48
C ARG A 588 20.67 11.06 24.09
N LEU A 589 20.45 9.75 23.99
CA LEU A 589 19.47 9.00 24.75
C LEU A 589 20.11 8.53 26.06
N LEU A 590 19.61 9.06 27.16
CA LEU A 590 19.90 8.55 28.51
C LEU A 590 18.96 7.37 28.79
N PRO A 591 19.47 6.15 29.04
CA PRO A 591 18.64 4.97 29.31
C PRO A 591 17.91 5.07 30.66
N LYS A 592 16.91 4.20 30.86
CA LYS A 592 16.07 4.21 32.07
C LYS A 592 16.90 3.79 33.30
N THR A 593 17.03 4.67 34.30
CA THR A 593 17.64 4.37 35.59
C THR A 593 16.57 4.38 36.69
N GLY A 594 16.22 3.18 37.19
CA GLY A 594 15.12 3.01 38.15
C GLY A 594 13.77 3.44 37.57
N ASP A 595 13.01 4.25 38.32
CA ASP A 595 11.70 4.76 37.90
C ASP A 595 11.76 5.94 36.92
N ALA A 596 12.90 6.61 36.78
CA ALA A 596 13.02 7.79 35.92
C ALA A 596 12.70 7.46 34.45
N THR A 597 11.83 8.24 33.82
CA THR A 597 11.48 8.06 32.39
C THR A 597 12.67 8.33 31.48
N ARG A 598 12.82 7.55 30.39
CA ARG A 598 13.83 7.75 29.33
C ARG A 598 13.90 9.22 28.89
N ARG A 599 15.11 9.76 28.71
CA ARG A 599 15.32 11.19 28.40
C ARG A 599 16.26 11.35 27.21
N ILE A 600 15.87 12.19 26.25
CA ILE A 600 16.69 12.61 25.12
C ILE A 600 17.13 14.06 25.38
N THR A 601 18.45 14.27 25.48
CA THR A 601 19.07 15.58 25.72
C THR A 601 19.93 15.99 24.54
N THR A 602 19.80 17.25 24.10
CA THR A 602 20.54 17.79 22.94
C THR A 602 21.81 18.50 23.39
N ASP A 603 22.92 18.22 22.69
CA ASP A 603 24.25 18.76 22.99
C ASP A 603 24.69 19.81 21.96
N LEU A 604 24.23 19.67 20.71
CA LEU A 604 24.54 20.59 19.62
C LEU A 604 23.31 20.79 18.70
N ILE A 605 23.05 22.05 18.36
CA ILE A 605 21.98 22.44 17.43
C ILE A 605 22.57 23.23 16.28
N TYR A 606 22.41 22.75 15.06
CA TYR A 606 22.73 23.44 13.81
C TYR A 606 21.45 23.97 13.18
N ASN A 607 21.39 25.25 12.84
CA ASN A 607 20.14 25.91 12.46
C ASN A 607 19.77 25.75 10.97
N GLY A 608 20.69 25.35 10.09
CA GLY A 608 20.38 25.07 8.68
C GLY A 608 21.08 25.96 7.66
N ASN A 609 20.44 26.13 6.50
CA ASN A 609 20.83 27.05 5.41
C ASN A 609 22.30 26.90 4.96
N SER A 610 22.73 25.65 4.74
CA SER A 610 24.10 25.25 4.39
C SER A 610 25.20 25.83 5.31
N GLY A 611 24.86 26.14 6.57
CA GLY A 611 25.77 26.62 7.62
C GLY A 611 25.67 28.12 7.92
N LEU A 612 24.90 28.87 7.13
CA LEU A 612 24.79 30.34 7.27
C LEU A 612 24.00 30.76 8.52
N GLU A 613 23.12 29.92 9.05
CA GLU A 613 22.34 30.19 10.27
C GLU A 613 23.04 29.71 11.56
N GLY A 614 24.23 29.11 11.44
CA GLY A 614 25.09 28.78 12.56
C GLY A 614 24.49 27.78 13.55
N VAL A 615 24.73 28.03 14.84
CA VAL A 615 24.50 27.09 15.95
C VAL A 615 23.74 27.77 17.09
N SER A 616 22.79 27.06 17.71
CA SER A 616 21.98 27.53 18.84
C SER A 616 22.39 26.90 20.16
N ILE A 617 22.18 27.61 21.27
CA ILE A 617 22.39 27.09 22.64
C ILE A 617 21.29 26.07 23.00
N PRO A 618 21.61 24.79 23.28
CA PRO A 618 20.60 23.78 23.62
C PRO A 618 19.95 24.00 24.98
N SER A 619 18.81 23.37 25.23
CA SER A 619 18.10 23.39 26.52
C SER A 619 18.96 22.90 27.68
N SER A 620 19.80 21.89 27.45
CA SER A 620 20.71 21.29 28.44
C SER A 620 21.65 22.31 29.10
N MET A 621 22.00 23.39 28.39
CA MET A 621 22.89 24.46 28.87
C MET A 621 22.12 25.69 29.39
N ARG A 622 20.78 25.70 29.31
CA ARG A 622 19.94 26.79 29.86
C ARG A 622 19.64 26.48 31.32
N SER A 623 20.10 27.33 32.22
CA SER A 623 19.84 27.16 33.66
C SER A 623 18.34 27.25 33.93
N SER A 624 17.80 26.31 34.74
CA SER A 624 16.42 26.41 35.19
C SER A 624 16.23 27.66 36.04
N LYS A 625 15.16 28.41 35.78
CA LYS A 625 15.00 29.77 36.30
C LYS A 625 14.49 29.83 37.74
N ASP A 626 13.93 28.73 38.23
CA ASP A 626 12.89 28.79 39.26
C ASP A 626 13.42 28.65 40.70
N THR A 627 14.73 28.48 40.88
CA THR A 627 15.36 28.20 42.20
C THR A 627 16.53 29.12 42.57
N LEU A 628 16.96 30.05 41.70
CA LEU A 628 18.13 30.91 41.95
C LEU A 628 17.76 32.39 42.11
N PRO A 629 18.32 33.10 43.12
CA PRO A 629 18.20 34.56 43.24
C PRO A 629 18.67 35.28 41.98
N THR A 630 18.00 36.37 41.60
CA THR A 630 18.15 37.03 40.28
C THR A 630 19.60 37.35 39.91
N ALA A 631 20.42 37.81 40.86
CA ALA A 631 21.83 38.11 40.62
C ALA A 631 22.66 36.84 40.29
N LEU A 632 22.43 35.74 41.01
CA LEU A 632 23.07 34.45 40.74
C LEU A 632 22.57 33.85 39.43
N ALA A 633 21.28 33.98 39.12
CA ALA A 633 20.73 33.60 37.83
C ALA A 633 21.36 34.40 36.68
N THR A 634 21.59 35.72 36.82
CA THR A 634 22.30 36.50 35.79
C THR A 634 23.77 36.10 35.64
N ALA A 635 24.46 35.79 36.74
CA ALA A 635 25.86 35.33 36.71
C ALA A 635 25.99 33.94 36.07
N ALA A 636 25.11 33.00 36.43
CA ALA A 636 25.06 31.66 35.82
C ALA A 636 24.73 31.72 34.33
N ASN A 637 23.78 32.56 33.91
CA ASN A 637 23.49 32.76 32.49
C ASN A 637 24.68 33.38 31.75
N ALA A 638 25.36 34.39 32.31
CA ALA A 638 26.56 34.98 31.70
C ALA A 638 27.70 33.95 31.56
N TYR A 639 27.90 33.09 32.57
CA TYR A 639 28.83 31.96 32.50
C TYR A 639 28.45 30.98 31.39
N ASN A 640 27.18 30.55 31.33
CA ASN A 640 26.70 29.60 30.30
C ASN A 640 26.83 30.17 28.89
N TYR A 641 26.54 31.46 28.67
CA TYR A 641 26.80 32.13 27.38
C TYR A 641 28.29 32.21 27.06
N GLY A 642 29.18 32.42 28.05
CA GLY A 642 30.62 32.37 27.88
C GLY A 642 31.14 30.98 27.49
N VAL A 643 30.65 29.94 28.16
CA VAL A 643 30.94 28.53 27.82
C VAL A 643 30.44 28.20 26.41
N PHE A 644 29.21 28.58 26.08
CA PHE A 644 28.63 28.38 24.75
C PHE A 644 29.44 29.09 23.65
N ALA A 645 29.87 30.34 23.88
CA ALA A 645 30.71 31.07 22.94
C ALA A 645 32.07 30.38 22.72
N LEU A 646 32.71 29.87 23.80
CA LEU A 646 33.95 29.09 23.69
C LEU A 646 33.74 27.75 22.97
N MET A 647 32.61 27.07 23.18
CA MET A 647 32.23 25.88 22.43
C MET A 647 32.02 26.19 20.95
N CYS A 648 31.34 27.29 20.60
CA CYS A 648 31.17 27.73 19.21
C CYS A 648 32.50 28.06 18.54
N ILE A 649 33.44 28.70 19.25
CA ILE A 649 34.80 28.96 18.74
C ILE A 649 35.56 27.65 18.50
N LYS A 650 35.51 26.69 19.44
CA LYS A 650 36.11 25.37 19.25
C LYS A 650 35.49 24.63 18.06
N LEU A 651 34.17 24.59 17.98
CA LEU A 651 33.43 23.95 16.89
C LEU A 651 33.77 24.57 15.53
N LEU A 652 33.89 25.90 15.44
CA LEU A 652 34.31 26.59 14.21
C LEU A 652 35.73 26.22 13.79
N ILE A 653 36.67 26.13 14.75
CA ILE A 653 38.05 25.67 14.48
C ILE A 653 38.06 24.21 13.99
N LEU A 654 37.27 23.33 14.59
CA LEU A 654 37.17 21.91 14.22
C LEU A 654 36.49 21.73 12.86
N TYR A 655 35.45 22.52 12.56
CA TYR A 655 34.80 22.56 11.25
C TYR A 655 35.75 23.04 10.16
N ILE A 656 36.44 24.18 10.35
CA ILE A 656 37.46 24.69 9.42
C ILE A 656 38.59 23.66 9.23
N ARG A 657 38.98 22.93 10.28
CA ARG A 657 39.95 21.83 10.19
C ARG A 657 39.44 20.68 9.33
N VAL A 658 38.18 20.25 9.47
CA VAL A 658 37.58 19.24 8.57
C VAL A 658 37.51 19.75 7.13
N LEU A 659 37.08 21.00 6.90
CA LEU A 659 37.07 21.59 5.56
C LEU A 659 38.47 21.56 4.93
N PHE A 660 39.50 21.98 5.67
CA PHE A 660 40.90 21.94 5.19
C PHE A 660 41.37 20.52 4.87
N LEU A 661 41.09 19.54 5.74
CA LEU A 661 41.43 18.13 5.53
C LEU A 661 40.62 17.46 4.40
N SER A 662 39.46 18.03 4.04
CA SER A 662 38.64 17.56 2.92
C SER A 662 39.20 17.98 1.55
N ILE A 663 40.00 19.06 1.47
CA ILE A 663 40.59 19.53 0.21
C ILE A 663 41.51 18.44 -0.37
N PRO A 664 41.28 17.91 -1.60
CA PRO A 664 42.08 16.83 -2.17
C PRO A 664 43.61 17.10 -2.16
N VAL A 665 44.00 18.35 -2.40
CA VAL A 665 45.39 18.84 -2.41
C VAL A 665 46.16 18.58 -1.10
N PHE A 666 45.47 18.48 0.04
CA PHE A 666 46.09 18.33 1.37
C PHE A 666 45.87 16.95 2.02
N ARG A 667 45.33 15.98 1.27
CA ARG A 667 45.11 14.61 1.78
C ARG A 667 46.41 13.79 1.83
N PRO A 668 46.52 12.80 2.73
CA PRO A 668 47.56 11.77 2.67
C PRO A 668 47.51 10.99 1.34
N ARG A 669 48.65 10.45 0.88
CA ARG A 669 48.71 9.65 -0.37
C ARG A 669 48.02 8.29 -0.24
N ASP A 670 47.92 7.80 0.97
CA ASP A 670 47.35 6.55 1.44
C ASP A 670 45.87 6.68 1.85
N VAL A 671 45.25 7.86 1.64
CA VAL A 671 43.85 8.14 2.01
C VAL A 671 42.83 7.20 1.34
N GLU A 672 43.16 6.64 0.17
CA GLU A 672 42.28 5.74 -0.58
C GLU A 672 42.05 4.41 0.15
N GLU A 673 43.02 3.97 0.96
CA GLU A 673 42.99 2.74 1.77
C GLU A 673 42.65 2.99 3.26
N MET A 674 42.71 4.24 3.74
CA MET A 674 42.40 4.58 5.13
C MET A 674 40.91 4.41 5.46
N THR A 675 40.62 3.81 6.62
CA THR A 675 39.29 3.85 7.23
C THR A 675 39.07 5.16 7.99
N PHE A 676 37.82 5.54 8.21
CA PHE A 676 37.45 6.71 9.02
C PHE A 676 38.00 6.64 10.46
N ARG A 677 38.07 5.44 11.06
CA ARG A 677 38.70 5.16 12.37
C ARG A 677 40.19 5.52 12.39
N THR A 678 40.94 5.10 11.38
CA THR A 678 42.37 5.38 11.26
C THR A 678 42.62 6.86 10.95
N TRP A 679 41.85 7.46 10.04
CA TRP A 679 41.98 8.88 9.71
C TRP A 679 41.67 9.79 10.90
N SER A 680 40.55 9.57 11.60
CA SER A 680 40.13 10.42 12.72
C SER A 680 41.11 10.41 13.89
N THR A 681 41.82 9.29 14.12
CA THR A 681 42.88 9.17 15.13
C THR A 681 44.22 9.74 14.67
N LEU A 682 44.62 9.54 13.41
CA LEU A 682 45.83 10.15 12.85
C LEU A 682 45.77 11.69 12.84
N THR A 683 44.59 12.24 12.54
CA THR A 683 44.34 13.69 12.38
C THR A 683 44.03 14.45 13.68
N ILE A 684 44.11 13.81 14.85
CA ILE A 684 44.03 14.49 16.15
C ILE A 684 45.05 15.66 16.21
N PRO A 685 44.65 16.89 16.61
CA PRO A 685 45.56 18.01 16.83
C PRO A 685 46.67 17.66 17.84
N LYS A 686 47.94 17.82 17.43
CA LYS A 686 49.12 17.46 18.25
C LYS A 686 49.90 18.72 18.65
N GLY A 687 50.59 18.66 19.80
CA GLY A 687 51.45 19.73 20.32
C GLY A 687 50.93 20.46 21.55
N ARG A 688 51.74 21.38 22.10
CA ARG A 688 51.44 22.06 23.38
C ARG A 688 50.18 22.94 23.32
N VAL A 689 49.97 23.66 22.21
CA VAL A 689 48.79 24.53 22.02
C VAL A 689 47.50 23.72 21.93
N ALA A 690 47.52 22.57 21.24
CA ALA A 690 46.36 21.68 21.14
C ALA A 690 45.91 21.17 22.51
N ARG A 691 46.86 20.69 23.34
CA ARG A 691 46.61 20.26 24.72
C ARG A 691 46.10 21.40 25.61
N TRP A 692 46.75 22.56 25.56
CA TRP A 692 46.36 23.73 26.39
C TRP A 692 44.97 24.27 26.05
N THR A 693 44.55 24.17 24.79
CA THR A 693 43.18 24.52 24.35
C THR A 693 42.18 23.36 24.44
N SER A 694 42.65 22.15 24.78
CA SER A 694 41.91 20.88 24.71
C SER A 694 41.28 20.61 23.33
N LEU A 695 41.93 21.05 22.25
CA LEU A 695 41.50 20.79 20.87
C LEU A 695 41.77 19.35 20.42
N ASP A 696 42.65 18.63 21.12
CA ASP A 696 42.84 17.19 20.96
C ASP A 696 41.62 16.40 21.45
N LEU A 697 41.19 16.64 22.70
CA LEU A 697 39.98 16.04 23.25
C LEU A 697 38.71 16.48 22.51
N ALA A 698 38.60 17.77 22.18
CA ALA A 698 37.44 18.29 21.45
C ALA A 698 37.35 17.76 20.00
N TRP A 699 38.47 17.39 19.37
CA TRP A 699 38.45 16.70 18.07
C TRP A 699 37.92 15.27 18.18
N VAL A 700 38.30 14.52 19.23
CA VAL A 700 37.78 13.16 19.45
C VAL A 700 36.27 13.21 19.70
N ALA A 701 35.80 14.09 20.59
CA ALA A 701 34.37 14.30 20.83
C ALA A 701 33.63 14.74 19.56
N PHE A 702 34.15 15.70 18.79
CA PHE A 702 33.52 16.13 17.53
C PHE A 702 33.46 15.01 16.47
N ALA A 703 34.46 14.13 16.41
CA ALA A 703 34.43 12.97 15.53
C ALA A 703 33.39 11.92 15.97
N GLN A 704 33.16 11.77 17.28
CA GLN A 704 32.24 10.80 17.88
C GLN A 704 30.78 11.28 17.96
N ASP A 705 30.56 12.56 18.27
CA ASP A 705 29.24 13.12 18.59
C ASP A 705 28.63 13.88 17.40
N VAL A 706 29.43 14.25 16.39
CA VAL A 706 28.96 15.05 15.23
C VAL A 706 29.25 14.34 13.90
N LEU A 707 30.49 13.94 13.61
CA LEU A 707 30.81 13.30 12.33
C LEU A 707 30.25 11.87 12.23
N LEU A 708 30.46 11.04 13.25
CA LEU A 708 29.98 9.65 13.27
C LEU A 708 28.44 9.56 13.15
N PRO A 709 27.62 10.34 13.89
CA PRO A 709 26.16 10.23 13.79
C PRO A 709 25.63 10.79 12.47
N LEU A 710 26.27 11.84 11.93
CA LEU A 710 25.94 12.37 10.61
C LEU A 710 26.18 11.34 9.51
N PHE A 711 27.33 10.66 9.50
CA PHE A 711 27.60 9.62 8.50
C PHE A 711 26.81 8.32 8.74
N SER A 712 26.49 7.97 9.98
CA SER A 712 25.54 6.88 10.30
C SER A 712 24.15 7.16 9.72
N ALA A 713 23.66 8.39 9.83
CA ALA A 713 22.40 8.81 9.22
C ALA A 713 22.46 8.87 7.68
N VAL A 714 23.53 9.42 7.09
CA VAL A 714 23.70 9.52 5.61
C VAL A 714 23.82 8.15 4.94
N CYS A 715 24.60 7.24 5.53
CA CYS A 715 24.78 5.87 5.01
C CYS A 715 23.69 4.91 5.50
N THR A 716 22.87 5.32 6.47
CA THR A 716 21.84 4.52 7.16
C THR A 716 22.37 3.22 7.79
N ALA A 717 23.61 3.25 8.28
CA ALA A 717 24.42 2.10 8.71
C ALA A 717 24.96 2.26 10.16
N PRO A 718 25.32 1.17 10.86
CA PRO A 718 25.75 1.24 12.26
C PRO A 718 27.16 1.82 12.43
N GLU A 719 27.47 2.35 13.60
CA GLU A 719 28.69 3.09 13.92
C GLU A 719 29.98 2.34 13.57
N ASN A 720 30.05 1.02 13.82
CA ASN A 720 31.20 0.21 13.44
C ASN A 720 31.43 0.19 11.92
N SER A 721 30.36 0.07 11.13
CA SER A 721 30.42 0.15 9.67
C SER A 721 30.84 1.53 9.17
N ILE A 722 30.50 2.61 9.88
CA ILE A 722 30.95 3.97 9.55
C ILE A 722 32.42 4.17 9.89
N TYR A 723 32.88 3.62 11.02
CA TYR A 723 34.30 3.66 11.40
C TYR A 723 35.20 2.93 10.41
N ASP A 724 34.74 1.79 9.87
CA ASP A 724 35.53 0.94 8.99
C ASP A 724 35.29 1.25 7.49
N HIS A 725 34.48 2.28 7.20
CA HIS A 725 34.26 2.85 5.87
C HIS A 725 35.53 3.55 5.33
N PRO A 726 35.85 3.45 4.03
CA PRO A 726 36.92 4.24 3.41
C PRO A 726 36.69 5.74 3.62
N VAL A 727 37.69 6.45 4.14
CA VAL A 727 37.53 7.85 4.52
C VAL A 727 37.49 8.81 3.34
N GLU A 728 38.11 8.43 2.21
CA GLU A 728 38.14 9.27 1.02
C GLU A 728 36.73 9.66 0.55
N GLU A 729 35.78 8.73 0.54
CA GLU A 729 34.40 9.01 0.12
C GLU A 729 33.70 10.02 1.05
N PHE A 730 34.02 10.01 2.34
CA PHE A 730 33.50 10.99 3.31
C PHE A 730 34.14 12.37 3.10
N LEU A 731 35.44 12.43 2.82
CA LEU A 731 36.14 13.67 2.49
C LEU A 731 35.68 14.25 1.15
N ASP A 732 35.37 13.39 0.17
CA ASP A 732 34.77 13.81 -1.11
C ASP A 732 33.31 14.22 -0.96
N TYR A 733 32.51 13.50 -0.17
CA TYR A 733 31.13 13.91 0.12
C TYR A 733 31.11 15.29 0.81
N ILE A 734 31.99 15.54 1.78
CA ILE A 734 32.17 16.87 2.39
C ILE A 734 32.60 17.88 1.32
N TRP A 735 33.73 17.66 0.65
CA TRP A 735 34.30 18.62 -0.31
C TRP A 735 33.33 19.01 -1.43
N LEU A 736 32.59 18.04 -1.97
CA LEU A 736 31.62 18.21 -3.06
C LEU A 736 30.27 18.79 -2.62
N THR A 737 30.03 18.99 -1.32
CA THR A 737 28.78 19.56 -0.79
C THR A 737 28.96 20.92 -0.08
N ILE A 738 30.21 21.38 0.13
CA ILE A 738 30.52 22.71 0.66
C ILE A 738 29.82 23.80 -0.17
N GLY A 739 29.07 24.68 0.52
CA GLY A 739 28.38 25.81 -0.12
C GLY A 739 27.19 25.41 -1.01
N HIS A 740 26.82 24.14 -1.08
CA HIS A 740 25.70 23.67 -1.88
C HIS A 740 24.45 23.38 -1.03
N HIS A 741 23.30 23.70 -1.62
CA HIS A 741 21.99 23.52 -1.01
C HIS A 741 21.45 22.10 -1.19
N HIS A 742 20.59 21.69 -0.25
CA HIS A 742 19.83 20.45 -0.30
C HIS A 742 18.54 20.63 -1.09
N TYR A 743 18.14 19.59 -1.83
CA TYR A 743 16.93 19.56 -2.65
C TYR A 743 16.14 18.27 -2.45
N VAL A 744 14.81 18.36 -2.61
CA VAL A 744 13.86 17.24 -2.55
C VAL A 744 12.85 17.36 -3.69
N ALA A 745 12.43 16.24 -4.29
CA ALA A 745 11.42 16.21 -5.34
C ALA A 745 10.05 16.70 -4.82
N LEU A 746 9.40 17.64 -5.53
CA LEU A 746 8.23 18.36 -5.02
C LEU A 746 6.97 17.49 -4.83
N ASN A 747 6.84 16.42 -5.62
CA ASN A 747 5.68 15.51 -5.61
C ASN A 747 6.10 14.07 -5.24
N GLY A 748 7.24 13.90 -4.59
CA GLY A 748 7.87 12.60 -4.31
C GLY A 748 8.44 11.90 -5.55
N VAL A 749 9.06 10.74 -5.35
CA VAL A 749 9.74 9.98 -6.41
C VAL A 749 8.82 9.24 -7.38
N GLN A 750 7.52 9.14 -7.09
CA GLN A 750 6.51 8.57 -7.99
C GLN A 750 6.56 9.19 -9.39
N GLN A 751 6.80 10.52 -9.50
CA GLN A 751 6.93 11.20 -10.78
C GLN A 751 8.24 10.85 -11.52
N VAL A 752 9.32 10.50 -10.80
CA VAL A 752 10.57 9.99 -11.39
C VAL A 752 10.30 8.64 -12.05
N VAL A 753 9.65 7.72 -11.32
CA VAL A 753 9.33 6.37 -11.79
C VAL A 753 8.41 6.41 -13.00
N ALA A 754 7.32 7.18 -12.93
CA ALA A 754 6.37 7.34 -14.03
C ALA A 754 7.00 7.92 -15.30
N LYS A 755 8.02 8.78 -15.16
CA LYS A 755 8.77 9.35 -16.29
C LYS A 755 9.77 8.38 -16.90
N LEU A 756 10.53 7.65 -16.08
CA LEU A 756 11.51 6.67 -16.54
C LEU A 756 10.85 5.48 -17.25
N ILE A 757 9.68 5.02 -16.79
CA ILE A 757 9.03 3.83 -17.34
C ILE A 757 8.09 4.12 -18.52
N ALA A 758 7.85 5.39 -18.87
CA ALA A 758 6.88 5.81 -19.89
C ALA A 758 7.12 5.28 -21.32
N GLY A 759 8.34 4.81 -21.63
CA GLY A 759 8.68 4.17 -22.90
C GLY A 759 8.85 2.64 -22.83
N VAL A 760 8.76 2.03 -21.65
CA VAL A 760 9.03 0.59 -21.44
C VAL A 760 7.75 -0.21 -21.69
N GLN A 761 7.80 -1.13 -22.65
CA GLN A 761 6.61 -1.90 -23.07
C GLN A 761 6.36 -3.16 -22.21
N HIS A 762 7.40 -3.77 -21.64
CA HIS A 762 7.30 -5.04 -20.92
C HIS A 762 7.76 -4.88 -19.47
N ILE A 763 6.79 -4.89 -18.55
CA ILE A 763 6.99 -4.69 -17.11
C ILE A 763 6.35 -5.87 -16.38
N HIS A 764 7.18 -6.69 -15.73
CA HIS A 764 6.79 -7.93 -15.07
C HIS A 764 6.91 -7.70 -13.55
N LEU A 765 5.81 -7.32 -12.92
CA LEU A 765 5.68 -7.16 -11.47
C LEU A 765 5.39 -8.52 -10.82
N SER A 766 5.56 -8.62 -9.50
CA SER A 766 5.36 -9.87 -8.73
C SER A 766 6.08 -11.08 -9.32
N SER A 767 7.25 -10.86 -9.92
CA SER A 767 7.99 -11.79 -10.77
C SER A 767 9.36 -12.14 -10.16
N PRO A 768 9.41 -12.90 -9.05
CA PRO A 768 10.66 -13.35 -8.45
C PRO A 768 11.38 -14.35 -9.37
N ILE A 769 12.54 -13.93 -9.88
CA ILE A 769 13.42 -14.78 -10.68
C ILE A 769 14.06 -15.84 -9.77
N SER A 770 13.90 -17.11 -10.14
CA SER A 770 14.45 -18.27 -9.42
C SER A 770 15.77 -18.77 -10.02
N SER A 771 15.95 -18.67 -11.33
CA SER A 771 17.24 -18.91 -11.99
C SER A 771 17.36 -18.18 -13.33
N ILE A 772 18.60 -18.03 -13.79
CA ILE A 772 18.95 -17.52 -15.12
C ILE A 772 19.81 -18.58 -15.78
N ARG A 773 19.52 -18.90 -17.04
CA ARG A 773 20.23 -19.95 -17.78
C ARG A 773 20.59 -19.44 -19.18
N ILE A 774 21.53 -20.10 -19.86
CA ILE A 774 21.58 -20.05 -21.32
C ILE A 774 20.23 -20.54 -21.88
N ASP A 775 19.82 -20.00 -23.02
CA ASP A 775 18.61 -20.44 -23.71
C ASP A 775 18.84 -21.81 -24.38
N PRO A 776 17.98 -22.82 -24.19
CA PRO A 776 18.16 -24.12 -24.83
C PRO A 776 18.04 -24.06 -26.36
N ASP A 777 17.27 -23.10 -26.90
CA ASP A 777 17.02 -22.98 -28.34
C ASP A 777 18.09 -22.13 -29.06
N ASP A 778 18.72 -21.17 -28.37
CA ASP A 778 19.78 -20.31 -28.92
C ASP A 778 20.87 -19.99 -27.86
N PRO A 779 22.05 -20.64 -27.93
CA PRO A 779 23.14 -20.44 -26.96
C PRO A 779 23.77 -19.04 -27.01
N THR A 780 23.44 -18.22 -28.01
CA THR A 780 23.82 -16.80 -28.06
C THR A 780 22.94 -15.90 -27.17
N THR A 781 21.90 -16.47 -26.56
CA THR A 781 20.95 -15.79 -25.68
C THR A 781 20.77 -16.49 -24.31
N SER A 782 19.96 -15.89 -23.44
CA SER A 782 19.63 -16.38 -22.11
C SER A 782 18.13 -16.46 -21.86
N SER A 783 17.75 -17.41 -21.01
CA SER A 783 16.41 -17.57 -20.47
C SER A 783 16.33 -17.14 -19.00
N VAL A 784 15.27 -16.42 -18.65
CA VAL A 784 14.95 -15.96 -17.29
C VAL A 784 13.79 -16.79 -16.75
N HIS A 785 13.98 -17.45 -15.60
CA HIS A 785 13.02 -18.37 -14.98
C HIS A 785 12.43 -17.71 -13.74
N ILE A 786 11.11 -17.57 -13.71
CA ILE A 786 10.33 -16.99 -12.61
C ILE A 786 9.54 -18.11 -11.94
N SER A 787 9.49 -18.14 -10.61
CA SER A 787 8.69 -19.13 -9.86
C SER A 787 7.63 -18.42 -9.03
N THR A 788 6.34 -18.66 -9.32
CA THR A 788 5.23 -17.99 -8.63
C THR A 788 4.09 -18.97 -8.39
N GLY A 789 3.73 -19.19 -7.13
CA GLY A 789 2.63 -20.09 -6.75
C GLY A 789 2.80 -21.53 -7.26
N GLY A 790 4.03 -22.06 -7.25
CA GLY A 790 4.36 -23.39 -7.78
C GLY A 790 4.43 -23.49 -9.32
N LYS A 791 4.15 -22.41 -10.06
CA LYS A 791 4.25 -22.37 -11.52
C LYS A 791 5.54 -21.68 -11.94
N THR A 792 6.32 -22.35 -12.80
CA THR A 792 7.53 -21.79 -13.41
C THR A 792 7.19 -21.15 -14.75
N GLN A 793 7.42 -19.84 -14.87
CA GLN A 793 7.28 -19.10 -16.13
C GLN A 793 8.68 -18.78 -16.68
N VAL A 794 8.91 -19.09 -17.95
CA VAL A 794 10.22 -18.89 -18.61
C VAL A 794 10.09 -17.83 -19.70
N HIS A 795 11.02 -16.87 -19.69
CA HIS A 795 11.15 -15.86 -20.74
C HIS A 795 12.48 -16.06 -21.48
N THR A 796 12.40 -16.40 -22.76
CA THR A 796 13.54 -16.77 -23.62
C THR A 796 14.05 -15.60 -24.49
N GLY A 797 15.25 -15.76 -25.07
CA GLY A 797 15.81 -14.93 -26.13
C GLY A 797 16.56 -13.67 -25.69
N PHE A 798 16.96 -13.54 -24.41
CA PHE A 798 17.65 -12.35 -23.93
C PHE A 798 19.10 -12.28 -24.38
N HIS A 799 19.43 -11.22 -25.11
CA HIS A 799 20.78 -10.92 -25.60
C HIS A 799 21.66 -10.24 -24.52
N HIS A 800 21.04 -9.52 -23.60
CA HIS A 800 21.73 -8.86 -22.49
C HIS A 800 20.90 -8.99 -21.22
N ILE A 801 21.58 -9.14 -20.08
CA ILE A 801 20.99 -9.13 -18.75
C ILE A 801 21.67 -8.04 -17.93
N ILE A 802 20.87 -7.12 -17.39
CA ILE A 802 21.31 -6.09 -16.46
C ILE A 802 20.80 -6.48 -15.07
N PHE A 803 21.73 -6.83 -14.17
CA PHE A 803 21.46 -6.89 -12.75
C PHE A 803 21.43 -5.47 -12.17
N ALA A 804 20.24 -5.02 -11.76
CA ALA A 804 20.01 -3.78 -11.02
C ALA A 804 19.54 -4.03 -9.57
N THR A 805 19.73 -5.26 -9.08
CA THR A 805 19.53 -5.71 -7.70
C THR A 805 20.75 -5.44 -6.82
N GLN A 806 20.67 -5.73 -5.52
CA GLN A 806 21.87 -5.78 -4.68
C GLN A 806 22.85 -6.86 -5.18
N ALA A 807 24.14 -6.64 -4.94
CA ALA A 807 25.22 -7.57 -5.32
C ALA A 807 24.98 -9.00 -4.81
N ILE A 808 24.66 -9.14 -3.53
CA ILE A 808 24.44 -10.44 -2.87
C ILE A 808 23.22 -11.19 -3.43
N ARG A 809 22.21 -10.48 -3.94
CA ARG A 809 21.02 -11.09 -4.57
C ARG A 809 21.27 -11.48 -6.04
N ALA A 810 22.27 -10.89 -6.70
CA ALA A 810 22.70 -11.27 -8.05
C ALA A 810 23.61 -12.51 -8.07
N VAL A 811 24.38 -12.77 -7.00
CA VAL A 811 25.28 -13.93 -6.86
C VAL A 811 24.63 -15.29 -7.19
N PRO A 812 23.52 -15.72 -6.55
CA PRO A 812 22.91 -17.03 -6.84
C PRO A 812 22.33 -17.12 -8.26
N LEU A 813 21.91 -15.98 -8.84
CA LEU A 813 21.42 -15.91 -10.22
C LEU A 813 22.58 -16.08 -11.22
N LEU A 814 23.72 -15.45 -10.96
CA LEU A 814 24.97 -15.66 -11.71
C LEU A 814 25.50 -17.09 -11.57
N GLU A 815 25.42 -17.69 -10.40
CA GLU A 815 25.80 -19.10 -10.16
C GLU A 815 24.89 -20.06 -10.93
N SER A 816 23.58 -19.82 -10.96
CA SER A 816 22.65 -20.60 -11.79
C SER A 816 22.96 -20.49 -13.29
N PHE A 817 23.43 -19.31 -13.73
CA PHE A 817 23.89 -19.11 -15.10
C PHE A 817 25.22 -19.82 -15.38
N ILE A 818 26.19 -19.76 -14.46
CA ILE A 818 27.48 -20.49 -14.53
C ILE A 818 27.26 -21.99 -14.67
N SER A 819 26.36 -22.57 -13.86
CA SER A 819 25.97 -23.98 -13.95
C SER A 819 25.34 -24.35 -15.30
N SER A 820 24.69 -23.41 -15.98
CA SER A 820 24.14 -23.61 -17.34
C SER A 820 25.17 -23.44 -18.47
N LEU A 821 26.41 -23.01 -18.19
CA LEU A 821 27.42 -22.80 -19.23
C LEU A 821 28.00 -24.15 -19.73
N PRO A 822 28.00 -24.40 -21.05
CA PRO A 822 28.61 -25.58 -21.64
C PRO A 822 30.07 -25.80 -21.22
N PRO A 823 30.56 -27.07 -21.14
CA PRO A 823 31.92 -27.37 -20.67
C PRO A 823 33.07 -26.72 -21.47
N HIS A 824 32.83 -26.35 -22.73
CA HIS A 824 33.79 -25.64 -23.57
C HIS A 824 33.90 -24.14 -23.26
N ALA A 825 32.89 -23.50 -22.66
CA ALA A 825 32.80 -22.06 -22.44
C ALA A 825 33.67 -21.54 -21.28
N LYS A 826 34.89 -22.08 -21.12
CA LYS A 826 35.79 -21.88 -19.97
C LYS A 826 36.11 -20.41 -19.71
N ALA A 827 36.37 -19.62 -20.75
CA ALA A 827 36.68 -18.20 -20.60
C ALA A 827 35.49 -17.38 -20.05
N LYS A 828 34.26 -17.71 -20.50
CA LYS A 828 33.01 -17.07 -20.03
C LYS A 828 32.65 -17.51 -18.61
N ARG A 829 32.84 -18.80 -18.30
CA ARG A 829 32.70 -19.36 -16.95
C ARG A 829 33.60 -18.63 -15.96
N ARG A 830 34.89 -18.54 -16.28
CA ARG A 830 35.86 -17.76 -15.48
C ARG A 830 35.47 -16.30 -15.31
N ALA A 831 35.02 -15.61 -16.36
CA ALA A 831 34.61 -14.21 -16.27
C ALA A 831 33.40 -14.01 -15.33
N ALA A 832 32.43 -14.93 -15.34
CA ALA A 832 31.29 -14.91 -14.43
C ALA A 832 31.67 -15.33 -12.99
N GLU A 833 32.62 -16.26 -12.82
CA GLU A 833 33.20 -16.60 -11.51
C GLU A 833 33.95 -15.41 -10.90
N GLU A 834 34.70 -14.64 -11.72
CA GLU A 834 35.35 -13.39 -11.31
C GLU A 834 34.31 -12.29 -10.97
N GLN A 835 33.19 -12.20 -11.69
CA GLN A 835 32.03 -11.36 -11.30
C GLN A 835 31.46 -11.77 -9.93
N VAL A 836 31.22 -13.07 -9.69
CA VAL A 836 30.70 -13.58 -8.41
C VAL A 836 31.67 -13.29 -7.26
N ALA A 837 32.97 -13.51 -7.46
CA ALA A 837 34.01 -13.22 -6.47
C ALA A 837 34.08 -11.73 -6.10
N CYS A 838 33.87 -10.83 -7.08
CA CYS A 838 33.73 -9.38 -6.88
C CYS A 838 32.46 -9.04 -6.08
N LEU A 839 31.29 -9.56 -6.48
CA LEU A 839 30.01 -9.25 -5.84
C LEU A 839 29.92 -9.74 -4.39
N ARG A 840 30.59 -10.84 -4.05
CA ARG A 840 30.72 -11.33 -2.68
C ARG A 840 31.55 -10.42 -1.74
N GLN A 841 32.27 -9.41 -2.25
CA GLN A 841 32.99 -8.44 -1.39
C GLN A 841 32.09 -7.33 -0.82
N PHE A 842 30.86 -7.17 -1.32
CA PHE A 842 29.97 -6.08 -0.91
C PHE A 842 29.15 -6.47 0.33
N SER A 843 29.41 -5.78 1.44
CA SER A 843 28.67 -5.94 2.69
C SER A 843 27.32 -5.20 2.65
N TYR A 844 26.34 -5.72 3.37
CA TYR A 844 25.01 -5.12 3.50
C TYR A 844 24.63 -5.01 4.98
N CYS A 845 23.81 -4.02 5.32
CA CYS A 845 23.19 -3.87 6.63
C CYS A 845 21.68 -3.64 6.50
N SER A 846 20.94 -4.03 7.53
CA SER A 846 19.51 -3.75 7.61
C SER A 846 19.27 -2.30 8.02
N THR A 847 18.28 -1.67 7.40
CA THR A 847 17.82 -0.30 7.63
C THR A 847 16.31 -0.35 7.84
N LEU A 848 15.81 0.29 8.89
CA LEU A 848 14.39 0.33 9.22
C LEU A 848 13.88 1.77 9.13
N VAL A 849 12.81 2.01 8.38
CA VAL A 849 12.19 3.33 8.25
C VAL A 849 10.74 3.24 8.70
N ILE A 850 10.37 4.04 9.69
CA ILE A 850 9.01 4.10 10.24
C ILE A 850 8.46 5.51 10.03
N ASN A 851 7.28 5.61 9.41
CA ASN A 851 6.49 6.84 9.42
C ASN A 851 5.50 6.75 10.60
N HIS A 852 5.43 7.77 11.46
CA HIS A 852 4.62 7.78 12.68
C HIS A 852 4.16 9.19 13.08
N THR A 853 3.31 9.25 14.11
CA THR A 853 2.84 10.49 14.78
C THR A 853 3.22 10.52 16.27
N ASP A 854 4.13 9.64 16.69
CA ASP A 854 4.67 9.60 18.06
C ASP A 854 5.79 10.66 18.24
N PRO A 855 5.61 11.69 19.10
CA PRO A 855 6.61 12.72 19.32
C PRO A 855 7.69 12.31 20.33
N SER A 856 7.67 11.10 20.89
CA SER A 856 8.62 10.64 21.93
C SER A 856 9.96 10.10 21.38
N LEU A 857 10.18 10.21 20.06
CA LEU A 857 11.43 9.91 19.35
C LEU A 857 12.17 11.22 18.94
N LEU A 858 11.88 12.31 19.66
CA LEU A 858 12.46 13.65 19.50
C LEU A 858 13.07 14.12 20.83
N PRO A 859 13.95 15.13 20.83
CA PRO A 859 14.41 15.79 22.06
C PRO A 859 13.27 16.14 23.03
N ASN A 860 13.51 16.01 24.34
CA ASN A 860 12.45 16.25 25.33
C ASN A 860 11.99 17.74 25.33
N ASP A 861 12.91 18.69 25.20
CA ASP A 861 12.56 20.12 25.09
C ASP A 861 12.09 20.45 23.65
N ILE A 862 11.02 21.24 23.55
CA ILE A 862 10.47 21.70 22.26
C ILE A 862 11.41 22.67 21.52
N HIS A 863 12.25 23.42 22.23
CA HIS A 863 13.18 24.39 21.67
C HIS A 863 14.38 23.77 20.94
N ASP A 864 14.68 22.50 21.21
CA ASP A 864 15.83 21.79 20.66
C ASP A 864 15.48 20.97 19.41
N LYS A 865 14.19 20.70 19.19
CA LYS A 865 13.67 19.95 18.02
C LYS A 865 14.01 20.66 16.72
N ARG A 866 14.52 19.93 15.73
CA ARG A 866 14.90 20.43 14.40
C ARG A 866 14.28 19.58 13.29
N ASP A 867 14.57 19.90 12.03
CA ASP A 867 14.05 19.13 10.89
C ASP A 867 14.56 17.69 10.96
N LEU A 868 15.85 17.49 11.24
CA LEU A 868 16.48 16.19 11.42
C LEU A 868 17.09 16.07 12.83
N ASN A 869 16.59 15.11 13.59
CA ASN A 869 16.95 14.91 14.99
C ASN A 869 17.79 13.63 15.08
N LEU A 870 19.10 13.77 15.26
CA LEU A 870 20.07 12.68 15.33
C LEU A 870 20.28 12.31 16.80
N ILE A 871 19.98 11.05 17.13
CA ILE A 871 19.94 10.53 18.50
C ILE A 871 20.78 9.23 18.56
N THR A 872 21.81 9.23 19.41
CA THR A 872 22.62 8.06 19.75
C THR A 872 22.38 7.64 21.21
N LEU A 873 22.74 6.40 21.58
CA LEU A 873 22.78 6.01 23.00
C LEU A 873 23.96 6.70 23.70
N ASP A 874 23.78 7.17 24.94
CA ASP A 874 24.89 7.72 25.71
C ASP A 874 25.90 6.61 26.08
N ARG A 875 27.20 6.89 25.91
CA ARG A 875 28.26 5.90 26.11
C ARG A 875 28.80 5.87 27.54
N ASP A 876 28.50 6.89 28.34
CA ASP A 876 28.86 6.95 29.75
C ASP A 876 27.85 6.20 30.65
N SER A 877 26.67 5.84 30.12
CA SER A 877 25.85 4.76 30.69
C SER A 877 26.50 3.40 30.44
N GLY A 878 26.85 2.70 31.52
CA GLY A 878 27.63 1.45 31.49
C GLY A 878 26.98 0.27 30.75
N PRO A 879 27.74 -0.82 30.54
CA PRO A 879 27.40 -1.90 29.60
C PRO A 879 26.16 -2.74 29.97
N ASP A 880 25.65 -2.66 31.20
CA ASP A 880 24.55 -3.51 31.70
C ASP A 880 23.18 -3.30 31.00
N ASN A 881 23.08 -2.41 30.01
CA ASN A 881 21.85 -2.13 29.26
C ASN A 881 21.97 -2.34 27.74
N THR A 882 23.05 -2.96 27.24
CA THR A 882 23.10 -3.43 25.85
C THR A 882 22.27 -4.71 25.68
N GLN A 883 21.00 -4.55 25.30
CA GLN A 883 20.30 -5.62 24.57
C GLN A 883 20.94 -5.76 23.19
N GLU A 884 22.01 -6.54 23.10
CA GLU A 884 22.54 -7.04 21.83
C GLU A 884 21.54 -8.03 21.23
N VAL A 885 20.62 -7.50 20.43
CA VAL A 885 19.77 -8.32 19.55
C VAL A 885 20.68 -9.03 18.56
N ASN A 886 20.87 -10.33 18.76
CA ASN A 886 21.75 -11.17 17.94
C ASN A 886 21.16 -11.35 16.53
N LEU A 887 21.53 -10.47 15.60
CA LEU A 887 21.10 -10.45 14.19
C LEU A 887 21.75 -11.56 13.33
N ASN A 888 21.99 -12.74 13.91
CA ASN A 888 22.60 -13.90 13.24
C ASN A 888 21.58 -14.98 12.83
N GLY A 889 20.30 -14.82 13.20
CA GLY A 889 19.20 -15.64 12.67
C GLY A 889 18.41 -14.90 11.60
N GLU A 890 17.82 -15.61 10.64
CA GLU A 890 16.91 -15.04 9.63
C GLU A 890 15.50 -14.72 10.19
N GLU A 891 15.31 -14.81 11.51
CA GLU A 891 14.03 -14.60 12.19
C GLU A 891 13.63 -13.11 12.27
N ASP A 892 12.68 -12.73 11.41
CA ASP A 892 11.79 -11.58 11.55
C ASP A 892 12.41 -10.22 11.89
N ALA A 893 13.19 -9.68 10.95
CA ALA A 893 13.40 -8.24 10.79
C ALA A 893 12.09 -7.42 10.61
N TRP A 894 10.94 -8.08 10.48
CA TRP A 894 9.59 -7.49 10.49
C TRP A 894 8.94 -7.43 11.89
N SER A 895 9.44 -8.21 12.86
CA SER A 895 9.01 -8.14 14.26
C SER A 895 9.71 -6.99 15.01
N LEU A 896 10.98 -6.75 14.66
CA LEU A 896 11.83 -5.72 15.23
C LEU A 896 11.38 -4.32 14.78
N ARG A 897 10.73 -3.59 15.71
CA ARG A 897 10.34 -2.18 15.54
C ARG A 897 11.45 -1.19 15.92
N CYS A 898 12.61 -1.71 16.31
CA CYS A 898 13.83 -0.98 16.61
C CYS A 898 15.06 -1.80 16.17
N LEU A 899 16.18 -1.10 15.93
CA LEU A 899 17.49 -1.68 15.65
C LEU A 899 18.42 -1.52 16.88
N PRO A 900 19.54 -2.26 16.95
CA PRO A 900 20.51 -2.13 18.04
C PRO A 900 20.99 -0.69 18.27
N SER A 901 21.38 -0.38 19.50
CA SER A 901 21.87 0.94 19.93
C SER A 901 23.15 1.43 19.23
N SER A 902 23.81 0.57 18.44
CA SER A 902 24.94 0.88 17.57
C SER A 902 24.56 1.61 16.28
N TYR A 903 23.28 1.95 16.08
CA TYR A 903 22.82 2.84 15.01
C TYR A 903 22.53 4.25 15.54
N THR A 904 22.79 5.29 14.74
CA THR A 904 22.17 6.60 14.98
C THR A 904 20.72 6.58 14.52
N MET A 905 19.81 6.90 15.44
CA MET A 905 18.40 7.13 15.14
C MET A 905 18.24 8.53 14.54
N ALA A 906 17.63 8.63 13.36
CA ALA A 906 17.42 9.89 12.65
C ALA A 906 15.92 10.16 12.46
N THR A 907 15.34 11.01 13.32
CA THR A 907 13.91 11.39 13.27
C THR A 907 13.72 12.68 12.47
N HIS A 908 13.08 12.57 11.29
CA HIS A 908 12.74 13.69 10.42
C HIS A 908 11.34 14.23 10.75
N VAL A 909 11.23 15.53 11.03
CA VAL A 909 9.96 16.27 11.13
C VAL A 909 9.50 16.68 9.73
N LEU A 910 8.50 16.00 9.17
CA LEU A 910 8.09 16.24 7.79
C LEU A 910 7.29 17.53 7.66
N THR A 911 7.77 18.47 6.83
CA THR A 911 7.03 19.70 6.51
C THR A 911 5.72 19.35 5.78
N PRO A 912 4.54 19.69 6.35
CA PRO A 912 3.26 19.40 5.70
C PRO A 912 3.05 20.29 4.46
N PRO A 913 2.19 19.88 3.51
CA PRO A 913 1.85 20.69 2.34
C PRO A 913 1.00 21.91 2.74
N GLU A 914 1.00 22.94 1.90
CA GLU A 914 0.14 24.11 2.08
C GLU A 914 -1.34 23.71 2.25
N GLY A 915 -2.00 24.29 3.25
CA GLY A 915 -3.41 24.04 3.56
C GLY A 915 -3.67 22.76 4.36
N TYR A 916 -2.65 22.00 4.75
CA TYR A 916 -2.82 20.89 5.69
C TYR A 916 -3.38 21.40 7.04
N PRO A 917 -4.43 20.80 7.62
CA PRO A 917 -5.06 21.33 8.82
C PRO A 917 -4.16 21.27 10.06
N ALA A 918 -3.97 22.41 10.73
CA ALA A 918 -3.11 22.53 11.93
C ALA A 918 -3.62 21.77 13.18
N HIS A 919 -4.81 21.18 13.14
CA HIS A 919 -5.32 20.30 14.20
C HIS A 919 -4.92 18.82 14.03
N LEU A 920 -4.39 18.44 12.86
CA LEU A 920 -3.90 17.09 12.62
C LEU A 920 -2.47 16.92 13.17
N PRO A 921 -2.10 15.72 13.61
CA PRO A 921 -0.77 15.47 14.16
C PRO A 921 0.32 15.69 13.10
N THR A 922 1.42 16.32 13.51
CA THR A 922 2.65 16.35 12.73
C THR A 922 3.14 14.92 12.47
N ILE A 923 3.69 14.70 11.27
CA ILE A 923 4.15 13.39 10.83
C ILE A 923 5.67 13.35 10.86
N TYR A 924 6.18 12.26 11.40
CA TYR A 924 7.59 12.00 11.59
C TYR A 924 8.01 10.80 10.74
N GLN A 925 9.24 10.83 10.22
CA GLN A 925 9.89 9.66 9.62
C GLN A 925 11.18 9.39 10.38
N THR A 926 11.18 8.35 11.22
CA THR A 926 12.42 7.88 11.88
C THR A 926 13.07 6.80 11.05
N THR A 927 14.34 7.02 10.71
CA THR A 927 15.24 6.00 10.16
C THR A 927 16.10 5.43 11.28
N ASN A 928 16.26 4.10 11.28
CA ASN A 928 16.99 3.30 12.26
C ASN A 928 16.61 3.62 13.71
N PRO A 929 15.33 3.46 14.11
CA PRO A 929 14.89 3.70 15.48
C PRO A 929 15.62 2.80 16.48
N ILE A 930 16.34 3.40 17.44
CA ILE A 930 16.88 2.70 18.61
C ILE A 930 15.89 2.67 19.79
N ILE A 931 14.66 3.15 19.55
CA ILE A 931 13.56 3.26 20.51
C ILE A 931 12.29 2.76 19.82
N GLU A 932 11.56 1.78 20.38
CA GLU A 932 10.26 1.38 19.80
C GLU A 932 9.25 2.56 19.85
N PRO A 933 8.64 2.94 18.71
CA PRO A 933 7.56 3.91 18.67
C PRO A 933 6.21 3.28 19.06
N LYS A 934 5.36 4.07 19.73
CA LYS A 934 4.04 3.61 20.21
C LYS A 934 3.22 2.99 19.08
N ARG A 935 2.75 1.76 19.27
CA ARG A 935 2.11 0.94 18.24
C ARG A 935 0.92 1.63 17.55
N SER A 936 0.07 2.31 18.32
CA SER A 936 -1.10 3.08 17.84
C SER A 936 -0.77 4.38 17.10
N ARG A 937 0.52 4.74 16.97
CA ARG A 937 0.99 5.97 16.31
C ARG A 937 1.77 5.71 15.02
N ILE A 938 2.01 4.45 14.66
CA ILE A 938 2.71 4.04 13.43
C ILE A 938 1.76 4.15 12.24
N LEU A 939 2.24 4.73 11.13
CA LEU A 939 1.53 4.84 9.86
C LEU A 939 2.02 3.80 8.83
N SER A 940 3.33 3.51 8.83
CA SER A 940 3.94 2.48 7.98
C SER A 940 5.32 2.10 8.47
N VAL A 941 5.73 0.85 8.22
CA VAL A 941 7.09 0.33 8.44
C VAL A 941 7.66 -0.16 7.12
N ALA A 942 8.92 0.15 6.84
CA ALA A 942 9.67 -0.37 5.69
C ALA A 942 11.06 -0.84 6.14
N ALA A 943 11.30 -2.14 6.09
CA ALA A 943 12.63 -2.72 6.21
C ALA A 943 13.32 -2.75 4.84
N LEU A 944 14.61 -2.40 4.79
CA LEU A 944 15.42 -2.21 3.59
C LEU A 944 16.84 -2.75 3.84
N GLU A 945 17.53 -3.21 2.80
CA GLU A 945 18.95 -3.59 2.88
C GLU A 945 19.80 -2.52 2.20
N ARG A 946 20.86 -2.06 2.86
CA ARG A 946 21.77 -1.01 2.36
C ARG A 946 23.19 -1.53 2.19
N ALA A 947 23.77 -1.28 1.01
CA ALA A 947 25.17 -1.58 0.74
C ALA A 947 26.09 -0.69 1.61
N VAL A 948 26.99 -1.32 2.35
CA VAL A 948 28.02 -0.65 3.15
C VAL A 948 29.34 -0.75 2.39
N LEU A 949 29.95 0.40 2.09
CA LEU A 949 31.27 0.41 1.47
C LEU A 949 32.35 0.15 2.54
N THR A 950 33.03 -0.99 2.41
CA THR A 950 34.30 -1.30 3.08
C THR A 950 35.48 -1.07 2.13
N VAL A 951 36.71 -1.01 2.65
CA VAL A 951 37.93 -0.94 1.83
C VAL A 951 38.06 -2.14 0.87
N LYS A 952 37.56 -3.33 1.26
CA LYS A 952 37.52 -4.52 0.38
C LYS A 952 36.57 -4.31 -0.80
N SER A 953 35.34 -3.85 -0.55
CA SER A 953 34.39 -3.55 -1.62
C SER A 953 34.84 -2.38 -2.50
N LYS A 954 35.54 -1.37 -1.96
CA LYS A 954 36.09 -0.27 -2.78
C LYS A 954 37.06 -0.79 -3.84
N LYS A 955 37.99 -1.68 -3.46
CA LYS A 955 38.87 -2.35 -4.43
C LYS A 955 38.11 -3.27 -5.39
N ALA A 956 37.02 -3.89 -4.95
CA ALA A 956 36.15 -4.67 -5.83
C ALA A 956 35.40 -3.83 -6.88
N ILE A 957 35.10 -2.54 -6.60
CA ILE A 957 34.45 -1.63 -7.56
C ILE A 957 35.31 -1.42 -8.81
N GLU A 958 36.64 -1.47 -8.73
CA GLU A 958 37.54 -1.37 -9.88
C GLU A 958 37.24 -2.43 -10.96
N GLY A 959 36.74 -3.61 -10.56
CA GLY A 959 36.27 -4.65 -11.48
C GLY A 959 35.01 -4.27 -12.26
N LEU A 960 34.16 -3.39 -11.71
CA LEU A 960 32.87 -2.95 -12.27
C LEU A 960 32.92 -1.57 -12.92
N ASN A 961 33.76 -0.67 -12.43
CA ASN A 961 33.90 0.73 -12.85
C ASN A 961 35.32 1.23 -12.55
N VAL A 962 36.04 1.68 -13.58
CA VAL A 962 37.38 2.27 -13.49
C VAL A 962 37.30 3.78 -13.73
N GLU A 963 37.97 4.57 -12.89
CA GLU A 963 38.09 6.02 -13.08
C GLU A 963 39.44 6.38 -13.67
N TYR A 964 39.46 7.26 -14.68
CA TYR A 964 40.66 7.66 -15.41
C TYR A 964 40.68 9.16 -15.72
N GLY A 965 41.88 9.73 -15.81
CA GLY A 965 42.06 11.17 -16.02
C GLY A 965 41.70 12.05 -14.82
N ARG A 966 41.34 11.47 -13.67
CA ARG A 966 41.28 12.14 -12.36
C ARG A 966 42.64 12.81 -12.10
N ARG A 967 42.64 14.11 -11.84
CA ARG A 967 43.86 14.84 -11.47
C ARG A 967 44.05 14.79 -9.95
N TRP A 968 45.29 14.92 -9.48
CA TRP A 968 45.65 14.82 -8.06
C TRP A 968 44.94 15.84 -7.13
N TRP A 969 44.31 16.87 -7.68
CA TRP A 969 43.51 17.86 -6.95
C TRP A 969 41.99 17.68 -7.06
N GLN A 970 41.53 16.56 -7.64
CA GLN A 970 40.11 16.24 -7.84
C GLN A 970 39.64 15.10 -6.95
N SER A 971 38.35 15.14 -6.60
CA SER A 971 37.65 14.06 -5.92
C SER A 971 37.52 12.81 -6.79
N ALA A 972 37.28 11.66 -6.17
CA ALA A 972 36.71 10.51 -6.87
C ALA A 972 35.34 10.88 -7.47
N GLY A 973 34.99 10.25 -8.58
CA GLY A 973 33.80 10.55 -9.39
C GLY A 973 33.93 11.80 -10.28
N GLN A 974 34.98 12.62 -10.14
CA GLN A 974 35.22 13.79 -11.00
C GLN A 974 36.10 13.51 -12.22
N GLY A 975 36.77 12.37 -12.27
CA GLY A 975 37.44 11.86 -13.47
C GLY A 975 36.45 11.40 -14.55
N LYS A 976 36.98 10.88 -15.65
CA LYS A 976 36.15 10.12 -16.59
C LYS A 976 35.99 8.71 -16.04
N SER A 977 34.78 8.17 -16.13
CA SER A 977 34.46 6.83 -15.64
C SER A 977 34.23 5.89 -16.82
N GLN A 978 34.80 4.69 -16.73
CA GLN A 978 34.75 3.63 -17.73
C GLN A 978 34.22 2.35 -17.09
N LEU A 979 33.51 1.51 -17.85
CA LEU A 979 33.16 0.17 -17.38
C LEU A 979 34.42 -0.64 -17.04
N GLY A 980 34.39 -1.31 -15.88
CA GLY A 980 35.47 -2.17 -15.41
C GLY A 980 35.56 -3.50 -16.17
N PRO A 981 36.69 -4.23 -16.04
CA PRO A 981 36.99 -5.41 -16.85
C PRO A 981 36.06 -6.61 -16.64
N LEU A 982 35.25 -6.62 -15.57
CA LEU A 982 34.26 -7.68 -15.32
C LEU A 982 32.90 -7.38 -15.97
N GLN A 983 32.68 -6.20 -16.54
CA GLN A 983 31.39 -5.84 -17.16
C GLN A 983 31.22 -6.49 -18.53
N GLY A 984 30.02 -7.01 -18.80
CA GLY A 984 29.63 -7.66 -20.06
C GLY A 984 29.94 -9.15 -20.14
N ALA A 985 30.80 -9.69 -19.26
CA ALA A 985 31.18 -11.11 -19.15
C ALA A 985 31.60 -11.81 -20.47
N ARG A 986 32.01 -11.05 -21.49
CA ARG A 986 32.49 -11.60 -22.76
C ARG A 986 33.90 -12.17 -22.57
N GLY A 987 34.11 -13.42 -23.02
CA GLY A 987 35.45 -13.97 -23.16
C GLY A 987 36.29 -13.09 -24.10
N LYS A 988 37.60 -12.98 -23.84
CA LYS A 988 38.51 -12.14 -24.64
C LYS A 988 38.77 -12.70 -26.06
N GLU A 989 38.22 -13.86 -26.37
CA GLU A 989 38.31 -14.56 -27.66
C GLU A 989 37.04 -14.25 -28.48
N GLY A 990 37.14 -13.24 -29.34
CA GLY A 990 35.99 -12.59 -29.98
C GLY A 990 35.32 -13.33 -31.15
N LEU A 991 34.97 -14.62 -30.98
CA LEU A 991 34.22 -15.39 -31.99
C LEU A 991 32.76 -15.69 -31.60
N GLU A 992 32.47 -15.91 -30.32
CA GLU A 992 31.12 -16.29 -29.89
C GLU A 992 30.27 -15.07 -29.49
N ARG A 993 29.21 -14.79 -30.25
CA ARG A 993 28.09 -13.96 -29.76
C ARG A 993 27.49 -14.66 -28.55
N THR A 994 27.69 -14.08 -27.38
CA THR A 994 27.22 -14.61 -26.10
C THR A 994 26.43 -13.54 -25.35
N PRO A 995 25.44 -13.93 -24.52
CA PRO A 995 24.59 -13.00 -23.81
C PRO A 995 25.43 -12.16 -22.84
N GLY A 996 25.34 -10.84 -22.96
CA GLY A 996 26.14 -9.89 -22.19
C GLY A 996 25.57 -9.69 -20.79
N ILE A 997 26.38 -9.92 -19.76
CA ILE A 997 25.97 -9.75 -18.36
C ILE A 997 26.57 -8.48 -17.77
N TRP A 998 25.69 -7.60 -17.30
CA TRP A 998 26.02 -6.26 -16.80
C TRP A 998 25.51 -6.06 -15.38
N ILE A 999 26.24 -5.27 -14.59
CA ILE A 999 25.95 -4.99 -13.19
C ILE A 999 25.83 -3.47 -13.00
N CYS A 1000 24.70 -3.00 -12.48
CA CYS A 1000 24.51 -1.60 -12.09
C CYS A 1000 23.77 -1.46 -10.75
N GLY A 1001 23.89 -0.31 -10.11
CA GLY A 1001 23.44 -0.08 -8.74
C GLY A 1001 24.25 1.01 -8.06
N SER A 1002 23.81 1.46 -6.87
CA SER A 1002 24.56 2.50 -6.15
C SER A 1002 25.95 2.05 -5.68
N PHE A 1003 26.15 0.74 -5.51
CA PHE A 1003 27.44 0.13 -5.16
C PHE A 1003 28.38 -0.09 -6.36
N ALA A 1004 27.92 0.10 -7.60
CA ALA A 1004 28.67 -0.23 -8.82
C ALA A 1004 29.40 1.00 -9.42
N TYR A 1005 29.70 2.00 -8.59
CA TYR A 1005 30.33 3.27 -8.96
C TYR A 1005 31.09 3.85 -7.74
N SER A 1006 32.06 4.73 -7.95
CA SER A 1006 32.82 5.39 -6.86
C SER A 1006 31.95 6.36 -6.04
N GLY A 1007 32.34 6.65 -4.80
CA GLY A 1007 31.56 7.42 -3.84
C GLY A 1007 30.82 6.57 -2.79
N ILE A 1008 30.12 7.25 -1.88
CA ILE A 1008 29.17 6.62 -0.96
C ILE A 1008 27.99 6.02 -1.80
N PRO A 1009 27.51 4.79 -1.53
CA PRO A 1009 26.45 4.11 -2.31
C PRO A 1009 25.05 4.79 -2.31
N LEU A 1010 24.95 5.94 -2.98
CA LEU A 1010 23.79 6.83 -3.03
C LEU A 1010 23.24 6.97 -4.47
N LEU A 1011 22.24 7.86 -4.67
CA LEU A 1011 21.45 7.96 -5.91
C LEU A 1011 22.28 8.32 -7.17
N GLU A 1012 23.39 9.05 -7.04
CA GLU A 1012 24.26 9.38 -8.18
C GLU A 1012 24.89 8.11 -8.79
N GLY A 1013 25.35 7.18 -7.96
CA GLY A 1013 25.93 5.90 -8.40
C GLY A 1013 24.94 5.01 -9.14
N CYS A 1014 23.64 5.05 -8.78
CA CYS A 1014 22.59 4.38 -9.55
C CYS A 1014 22.49 4.90 -10.98
N VAL A 1015 22.52 6.23 -11.15
CA VAL A 1015 22.39 6.87 -12.48
C VAL A 1015 23.67 6.67 -13.30
N MET A 1016 24.85 6.83 -12.68
CA MET A 1016 26.14 6.71 -13.35
C MET A 1016 26.46 5.27 -13.78
N SER A 1017 26.25 4.26 -12.92
CA SER A 1017 26.47 2.86 -13.31
C SER A 1017 25.52 2.41 -14.43
N ALA A 1018 24.24 2.77 -14.36
CA ALA A 1018 23.25 2.48 -15.41
C ALA A 1018 23.60 3.17 -16.75
N LYS A 1019 23.97 4.45 -16.68
CA LYS A 1019 24.47 5.24 -17.83
C LYS A 1019 25.66 4.56 -18.51
N ASN A 1020 26.65 4.12 -17.73
CA ASN A 1020 27.84 3.47 -18.26
C ASN A 1020 27.52 2.11 -18.89
N VAL A 1021 26.71 1.28 -18.21
CA VAL A 1021 26.29 -0.05 -18.70
C VAL A 1021 25.57 0.06 -20.05
N VAL A 1022 24.67 1.04 -20.20
CA VAL A 1022 23.96 1.23 -21.48
C VAL A 1022 24.88 1.85 -22.53
N GLN A 1023 25.56 2.96 -22.24
CA GLN A 1023 26.34 3.70 -23.25
C GLN A 1023 27.60 2.96 -23.71
N GLN A 1024 28.41 2.50 -22.75
CA GLN A 1024 29.73 1.91 -23.00
C GLN A 1024 29.68 0.39 -23.12
N GLY A 1025 28.64 -0.23 -22.56
CA GLY A 1025 28.38 -1.66 -22.64
C GLY A 1025 27.47 -1.98 -23.81
N ILE A 1026 26.16 -1.94 -23.58
CA ILE A 1026 25.15 -2.49 -24.50
C ILE A 1026 25.17 -1.78 -25.86
N TRP A 1027 25.04 -0.45 -25.91
CA TRP A 1027 25.04 0.32 -27.16
C TRP A 1027 26.32 0.09 -27.98
N ALA A 1028 27.49 0.21 -27.34
CA ALA A 1028 28.78 -0.06 -27.99
C ALA A 1028 28.89 -1.52 -28.48
N SER A 1029 28.41 -2.49 -27.69
CA SER A 1029 28.46 -3.91 -28.03
C SER A 1029 27.54 -4.34 -29.16
N GLU A 1030 26.57 -3.49 -29.54
CA GLU A 1030 25.60 -3.65 -30.62
C GLU A 1030 25.73 -2.59 -31.72
N GLY A 1031 26.80 -1.80 -31.72
CA GLY A 1031 27.12 -0.81 -32.77
C GLY A 1031 26.29 0.48 -32.74
N VAL A 1032 25.47 0.70 -31.72
CA VAL A 1032 24.59 1.88 -31.59
C VAL A 1032 25.41 3.08 -31.10
N GLN A 1033 25.54 4.12 -31.92
CA GLN A 1033 26.17 5.38 -31.53
C GLN A 1033 25.11 6.43 -31.15
N GLN A 1034 24.73 6.46 -29.88
CA GLN A 1034 23.79 7.43 -29.34
C GLN A 1034 24.42 8.22 -28.18
N GLN A 1035 24.08 9.51 -28.08
CA GLN A 1035 24.44 10.35 -26.93
C GLN A 1035 23.36 10.25 -25.85
N ILE A 1036 23.78 10.32 -24.59
CA ILE A 1036 22.87 10.46 -23.45
C ILE A 1036 22.17 11.83 -23.57
N PRO A 1037 20.85 11.93 -23.36
CA PRO A 1037 20.12 13.16 -23.61
C PRO A 1037 20.21 14.21 -22.49
N TRP A 1038 21.18 14.12 -21.56
CA TRP A 1038 21.37 15.01 -20.42
C TRP A 1038 22.84 15.12 -19.94
#